data_AF-A0AAE8MJB4-F1
#
_entry.id   AF-A0AAE8MJB4-F1
#
_cell.length_a   1.000
_cell.length_b   1.000
_cell.length_c   1.000
_cell.angle_alpha   90.00
_cell.angle_beta   90.00
_cell.angle_gamma   90.00
#
_symmetry.space_group_name_H-M   'P 1'
#
loop_
_entity.id
_entity.type
_entity.pdbx_description
1 polymer ?
#
loop_
_entity_poly.entity_id
_entity_poly.type
_entity_poly.pdbx_seq_one_letter_code
_entity_poly.pdbx_strand_id
1 'polypeptide(L)'
;MKVTWRHMPLLLALLFQSSFVKAYSWTECKIRVESIRNGTIVHDSITKDNVSQFLYEGPVPGLHPSFHRPDYQALTLEGCKRICGDPIGIFEAPQALSIAATWVFPLTILFSLPWESLHKKKVSKTLAAVSNWLGTPQTALTATIFNFREIRNCHRIVRSVGFYDPMARHYGNALYVLSALNQFAGLDTHSTSHTTEHSQSTIMLQVLIYGLFRPLSDQHGELDVGHTRQLLSDLAYHLRMFRRRSVIPTLASLGTFLVAFVFSLVLAFAELGDDNTPFSLSFGLLFSWLPLLVIFTIVDRNPISADRSAELMSRWLFNVHAVMSCVRDEDGRPILNQRTEDPGDLRTIDDIRWWRPDRLPRDNVQVAEQPLLQLNHFELQDMGNPQANHQARNNAHAQNQPRFHIGDFIGQGRQMKYCGLVHAVLVATDGANFSNLKVGQLRSYAESTAISLSRRKPRSWYAVAVLSFLVVWCEIMMAFMVAFCSPTIGLGCRSLSYLLFGILSSISWFVHLFLEPSKCVRWILHFVNGLAITCLTVIIGAQLTGVWNNCYCKSSALNMPLLGGYMDFENAEFYRDHFNSGYYWGVAAVIGGAIPLIAFIVALFWWMNCKHLWNASEKYQGGLENNTTDTLWLR
;
A
#
# COMPACT_ATOMS: atom_id res chain seq x y z
N MET A 1 3.82 3.24 21.52
CA MET A 1 4.10 4.69 21.63
C MET A 1 2.78 5.45 21.77
N LYS A 2 2.50 6.02 22.95
CA LYS A 2 1.63 7.19 23.08
C LYS A 2 2.52 8.42 22.89
N VAL A 3 3.04 8.64 21.68
CA VAL A 3 3.58 9.96 21.34
C VAL A 3 2.37 10.87 21.37
N THR A 4 2.36 11.82 22.30
CA THR A 4 1.23 12.71 22.56
C THR A 4 1.03 13.62 21.35
N TRP A 5 0.12 13.20 20.47
CA TRP A 5 -0.47 13.94 19.36
C TRP A 5 -1.03 15.32 19.75
N ARG A 6 -1.06 15.64 21.05
CA ARG A 6 -1.38 16.97 21.61
C ARG A 6 -0.53 18.10 21.03
N HIS A 7 0.69 17.81 20.54
CA HIS A 7 1.56 18.85 19.99
C HIS A 7 1.48 19.02 18.46
N MET A 8 0.84 18.10 17.71
CA MET A 8 0.70 18.27 16.26
C MET A 8 -0.18 19.48 15.86
N PRO A 9 -1.33 19.74 16.51
CA PRO A 9 -2.09 20.97 16.23
C PRO A 9 -1.36 22.22 16.72
N LEU A 10 -0.47 22.12 17.72
CA LEU A 10 0.39 23.23 18.12
C LEU A 10 1.47 23.51 17.05
N LEU A 11 2.04 22.47 16.44
CA LEU A 11 3.02 22.58 15.36
C LEU A 11 2.38 23.11 14.06
N LEU A 12 1.17 22.64 13.73
CA LEU A 12 0.36 23.19 12.65
C LEU A 12 -0.08 24.64 12.96
N ALA A 13 -0.52 24.93 14.19
CA ALA A 13 -0.85 26.29 14.59
C ALA A 13 0.36 27.23 14.57
N LEU A 14 1.56 26.75 14.92
CA LEU A 14 2.81 27.50 14.79
C LEU A 14 3.23 27.70 13.33
N LEU A 15 2.90 26.76 12.44
CA LEU A 15 3.06 26.93 10.98
C LEU A 15 2.03 27.91 10.39
N PHE A 16 0.84 28.03 10.98
CA PHE A 16 -0.26 28.89 10.51
C PHE A 16 -0.42 30.21 11.30
N GLN A 17 0.37 30.43 12.36
CA GLN A 17 0.42 31.68 13.13
C GLN A 17 1.23 32.79 12.44
N SER A 18 1.43 32.70 11.12
CA SER A 18 1.96 33.82 10.35
C SER A 18 0.93 34.95 10.36
N SER A 19 1.14 35.91 11.27
CA SER A 19 0.66 37.29 11.20
C SER A 19 0.55 37.72 9.74
N PHE A 20 -0.53 38.43 9.36
CA PHE A 20 -0.77 38.99 8.02
C PHE A 20 0.50 39.52 7.36
N VAL A 21 1.26 38.65 6.70
CA VAL A 21 2.46 39.04 5.96
C VAL A 21 1.91 39.68 4.71
N LYS A 22 2.16 40.98 4.56
CA LYS A 22 1.73 41.74 3.40
C LYS A 22 2.30 41.04 2.15
N ALA A 23 1.43 40.65 1.22
CA ALA A 23 1.85 39.99 -0.01
C ALA A 23 2.84 40.91 -0.75
N TYR A 24 4.06 40.42 -0.96
CA TYR A 24 5.08 41.16 -1.69
C TYR A 24 4.93 40.92 -3.19
N SER A 25 4.85 41.99 -3.97
CA SER A 25 4.82 41.92 -5.42
C SER A 25 6.23 42.05 -6.00
N TRP A 26 6.69 41.01 -6.71
CA TRP A 26 7.98 41.04 -7.41
C TRP A 26 8.05 42.10 -8.51
N THR A 27 6.91 42.52 -9.04
CA THR A 27 6.79 43.64 -9.97
C THR A 27 7.28 44.94 -9.32
N GLU A 28 7.03 45.14 -8.02
CA GLU A 28 7.54 46.32 -7.30
C GLU A 28 9.07 46.28 -7.23
N CYS A 29 9.67 45.11 -7.00
CA CYS A 29 11.14 45.00 -7.05
C CYS A 29 11.68 45.30 -8.45
N LYS A 30 11.05 44.75 -9.50
CA LYS A 30 11.44 45.02 -10.89
C LYS A 30 11.44 46.52 -11.19
N ILE A 31 10.34 47.22 -10.88
CA ILE A 31 10.22 48.66 -11.06
C ILE A 31 11.29 49.41 -10.26
N ARG A 32 11.61 48.96 -9.04
CA ARG A 32 12.66 49.56 -8.20
C ARG A 32 14.04 49.40 -8.84
N VAL A 33 14.39 48.22 -9.33
CA VAL A 33 15.65 47.95 -10.04
C VAL A 33 15.77 48.83 -11.29
N GLU A 34 14.71 48.92 -12.09
CA GLU A 34 14.67 49.77 -13.29
C GLU A 34 14.81 51.25 -12.96
N SER A 35 14.15 51.70 -11.88
CA SER A 35 14.23 53.08 -11.40
C SER A 35 15.64 53.43 -10.93
N ILE A 36 16.32 52.54 -10.19
CA ILE A 36 17.72 52.74 -9.78
C ILE A 36 18.64 52.78 -11.02
N ARG A 37 18.45 51.86 -11.97
CA ARG A 37 19.22 51.79 -13.22
C ARG A 37 19.06 53.07 -14.06
N ASN A 38 17.86 53.63 -14.10
CA ASN A 38 17.57 54.89 -14.79
C ASN A 38 18.05 56.12 -14.00
N GLY A 39 18.43 55.97 -12.74
CA GLY A 39 18.86 57.05 -11.85
C GLY A 39 17.71 57.90 -11.31
N THR A 40 16.47 57.40 -11.35
CA THR A 40 15.30 58.14 -10.84
C THR A 40 15.17 58.05 -9.33
N ILE A 41 15.67 56.97 -8.71
CA ILE A 41 15.65 56.76 -7.27
C ILE A 41 17.00 56.27 -6.75
N VAL A 42 17.25 56.54 -5.46
CA VAL A 42 18.35 55.96 -4.69
C VAL A 42 17.73 55.13 -3.57
N HIS A 43 18.17 53.87 -3.40
CA HIS A 43 17.64 52.96 -2.37
C HIS A 43 18.79 52.33 -1.60
N ASP A 44 18.82 52.46 -0.27
CA ASP A 44 19.86 51.88 0.60
C ASP A 44 21.30 52.17 0.15
N SER A 45 21.57 53.40 -0.31
CA SER A 45 22.87 53.84 -0.86
C SER A 45 23.25 53.22 -2.21
N ILE A 46 22.33 52.49 -2.85
CA ILE A 46 22.47 51.99 -4.21
C ILE A 46 22.03 53.09 -5.16
N THR A 47 22.98 53.57 -5.96
CA THR A 47 22.83 54.59 -7.01
C THR A 47 22.99 53.95 -8.39
N LYS A 48 22.78 54.75 -9.44
CA LYS A 48 23.02 54.34 -10.81
C LYS A 48 24.46 53.83 -11.04
N ASP A 49 25.44 54.36 -10.32
CA ASP A 49 26.86 54.07 -10.56
C ASP A 49 27.32 52.75 -9.92
N ASN A 50 26.64 52.28 -8.87
CA ASN A 50 27.01 51.05 -8.15
C ASN A 50 26.03 49.88 -8.36
N VAL A 51 24.87 50.11 -9.00
CA VAL A 51 23.85 49.07 -9.20
C VAL A 51 24.38 47.86 -9.98
N SER A 52 25.34 48.06 -10.89
CA SER A 52 25.94 46.98 -11.70
C SER A 52 26.56 45.87 -10.85
N GLN A 53 27.06 46.17 -9.64
CA GLN A 53 27.62 45.17 -8.72
C GLN A 53 26.56 44.18 -8.20
N PHE A 54 25.29 44.59 -8.23
CA PHE A 54 24.14 43.80 -7.80
C PHE A 54 23.43 43.12 -8.97
N LEU A 55 23.75 43.50 -10.20
CA LEU A 55 23.26 42.85 -11.41
C LEU A 55 24.11 41.62 -11.71
N TYR A 56 23.46 40.56 -12.16
CA TYR A 56 24.14 39.36 -12.63
C TYR A 56 24.51 39.54 -14.11
N GLU A 57 25.79 39.56 -14.43
CA GLU A 57 26.32 39.66 -15.80
C GLU A 57 26.84 38.32 -16.34
N GLY A 58 26.81 37.26 -15.53
CA GLY A 58 27.29 35.93 -15.90
C GLY A 58 26.47 35.25 -17.01
N PRO A 59 26.94 34.08 -17.48
CA PRO A 59 26.22 33.29 -18.47
C PRO A 59 24.88 32.80 -17.90
N VAL A 60 23.83 32.87 -18.72
CA VAL A 60 22.46 32.42 -18.35
C VAL A 60 22.20 31.11 -19.10
N PRO A 61 22.28 29.95 -18.43
CA PRO A 61 22.10 28.66 -19.09
C PRO A 61 20.72 28.58 -19.76
N GLY A 62 20.69 28.10 -21.01
CA GLY A 62 19.44 27.90 -21.76
C GLY A 62 18.87 29.13 -22.46
N LEU A 63 19.42 30.34 -22.22
CA LEU A 63 19.04 31.55 -22.95
C LEU A 63 19.47 31.39 -24.42
N HIS A 64 18.56 31.69 -25.34
CA HIS A 64 18.83 31.54 -26.77
C HIS A 64 19.99 32.45 -27.21
N PRO A 65 20.98 31.96 -27.99
CA PRO A 65 22.16 32.75 -28.38
C PRO A 65 21.85 34.03 -29.16
N SER A 66 20.67 34.14 -29.75
CA SER A 66 20.23 35.34 -30.48
C SER A 66 19.75 36.47 -29.57
N PHE A 67 19.47 36.19 -28.29
CA PHE A 67 19.00 37.22 -27.38
C PHE A 67 20.17 38.05 -26.84
N HIS A 68 20.03 39.37 -26.88
CA HIS A 68 21.08 40.28 -26.46
C HIS A 68 21.21 40.27 -24.92
N ARG A 69 22.33 39.77 -24.41
CA ARG A 69 22.54 39.52 -22.97
C ARG A 69 22.28 40.73 -22.05
N PRO A 70 22.67 41.98 -22.39
CA PRO A 70 22.39 43.18 -21.60
C PRO A 70 20.90 43.52 -21.42
N ASP A 71 20.03 42.96 -22.27
CA ASP A 71 18.58 43.18 -22.20
C ASP A 71 17.94 42.26 -21.16
N TYR A 72 18.63 41.17 -20.78
CA TYR A 72 18.18 40.23 -19.75
C TYR A 72 18.48 40.76 -18.36
N GLN A 73 17.44 41.12 -17.61
CA GLN A 73 17.58 41.66 -16.26
C GLN A 73 17.63 40.54 -15.23
N ALA A 74 18.79 40.39 -14.59
CA ALA A 74 18.97 39.46 -13.49
C ALA A 74 19.73 40.11 -12.33
N LEU A 75 19.33 39.80 -11.10
CA LEU A 75 20.00 40.19 -9.87
C LEU A 75 20.82 39.04 -9.31
N THR A 76 21.96 39.35 -8.71
CA THR A 76 22.64 38.41 -7.81
C THR A 76 21.80 38.17 -6.56
N LEU A 77 22.07 37.10 -5.82
CA LEU A 77 21.40 36.87 -4.52
C LEU A 77 21.54 38.06 -3.57
N GLU A 78 22.74 38.64 -3.47
CA GLU A 78 22.98 39.83 -2.64
C GLU A 78 22.20 41.04 -3.17
N GLY A 79 22.16 41.23 -4.49
CA GLY A 79 21.35 42.27 -5.12
C GLY A 79 19.87 42.14 -4.81
N CYS A 80 19.32 40.94 -4.87
CA CYS A 80 17.92 40.68 -4.51
C CYS A 80 17.65 41.02 -3.04
N LYS A 81 18.51 40.61 -2.11
CA LYS A 81 18.34 40.90 -0.69
C LYS A 81 18.41 42.40 -0.40
N ARG A 82 19.38 43.10 -0.99
CA ARG A 82 19.60 44.53 -0.78
C ARG A 82 18.54 45.41 -1.44
N ILE A 83 18.10 45.09 -2.66
CA ILE A 83 17.16 45.94 -3.41
C ILE A 83 15.71 45.57 -3.07
N CYS A 84 15.39 44.27 -2.93
CA CYS A 84 14.02 43.81 -2.68
C CYS A 84 13.67 43.65 -1.19
N GLY A 85 14.66 43.49 -0.28
CA GLY A 85 14.44 43.37 1.18
C GLY A 85 14.17 41.96 1.72
N ASP A 86 14.66 40.92 1.03
CA ASP A 86 14.41 39.48 1.29
C ASP A 86 12.93 39.08 1.55
N PRO A 87 11.99 39.52 0.70
CA PRO A 87 10.58 39.28 0.92
C PRO A 87 10.20 37.84 0.55
N ILE A 88 9.12 37.36 1.19
CA ILE A 88 8.44 36.12 0.80
C ILE A 88 7.20 36.50 -0.01
N GLY A 89 7.20 36.18 -1.30
CA GLY A 89 6.07 36.40 -2.20
C GLY A 89 4.98 35.35 -2.01
N ILE A 90 4.09 35.57 -1.04
CA ILE A 90 2.96 34.69 -0.77
C ILE A 90 1.95 34.75 -1.92
N PHE A 91 1.40 33.60 -2.32
CA PHE A 91 0.34 33.56 -3.32
C PHE A 91 -0.96 34.20 -2.83
N GLU A 92 -1.63 34.93 -3.72
CA GLU A 92 -2.96 35.43 -3.43
C GLU A 92 -3.95 34.27 -3.26
N ALA A 93 -5.01 34.50 -2.47
CA ALA A 93 -6.01 33.47 -2.18
C ALA A 93 -6.60 32.79 -3.44
N PRO A 94 -6.93 33.52 -4.54
CA PRO A 94 -7.42 32.89 -5.77
C PRO A 94 -6.39 31.95 -6.42
N GLN A 95 -5.11 32.34 -6.43
CA GLN A 95 -4.03 31.51 -6.99
C GLN A 95 -3.79 30.27 -6.14
N ALA A 96 -3.70 30.43 -4.82
CA ALA A 96 -3.55 29.31 -3.89
C ALA A 96 -4.73 28.33 -3.99
N LEU A 97 -5.96 28.85 -4.13
CA LEU A 97 -7.16 28.04 -4.34
C LEU A 97 -7.16 27.32 -5.68
N SER A 98 -6.68 27.96 -6.76
CA SER A 98 -6.55 27.32 -8.07
C SER A 98 -5.54 26.16 -8.03
N ILE A 99 -4.37 26.36 -7.42
CA ILE A 99 -3.36 25.30 -7.22
C ILE A 99 -3.95 24.18 -6.36
N ALA A 100 -4.63 24.52 -5.26
CA ALA A 100 -5.27 23.53 -4.40
C ALA A 100 -6.35 22.74 -5.13
N ALA A 101 -7.21 23.40 -5.89
CA ALA A 101 -8.29 22.75 -6.64
C ALA A 101 -7.75 21.82 -7.73
N THR A 102 -6.66 22.22 -8.37
CA THR A 102 -6.08 21.49 -9.49
C THR A 102 -5.28 20.28 -9.04
N TRP A 103 -4.59 20.36 -7.89
CA TRP A 103 -3.63 19.32 -7.52
C TRP A 103 -3.77 18.76 -6.10
N VAL A 104 -4.39 19.48 -5.17
CA VAL A 104 -4.62 19.01 -3.79
C VAL A 104 -5.98 18.35 -3.65
N PHE A 105 -7.04 18.90 -4.24
CA PHE A 105 -8.36 18.27 -4.23
C PHE A 105 -8.38 16.91 -4.92
N PRO A 106 -7.63 16.65 -6.01
CA PRO A 106 -7.49 15.30 -6.51
C PRO A 106 -6.85 14.32 -5.51
N LEU A 107 -6.05 14.79 -4.54
CA LEU A 107 -5.55 13.95 -3.44
C LEU A 107 -6.67 13.45 -2.52
N THR A 108 -7.91 13.93 -2.65
CA THR A 108 -9.08 13.28 -2.03
C THR A 108 -9.26 11.84 -2.49
N ILE A 109 -8.62 11.41 -3.58
CA ILE A 109 -8.50 10.00 -3.95
C ILE A 109 -7.84 9.16 -2.85
N LEU A 110 -7.04 9.76 -1.96
CA LEU A 110 -6.55 9.08 -0.77
C LEU A 110 -7.71 8.64 0.12
N PHE A 111 -8.82 9.36 0.20
CA PHE A 111 -10.01 8.93 0.93
C PHE A 111 -10.66 7.68 0.31
N SER A 112 -10.38 7.40 -0.96
CA SER A 112 -10.80 6.18 -1.64
C SER A 112 -9.97 4.95 -1.24
N LEU A 113 -8.81 5.16 -0.60
CA LEU A 113 -7.97 4.09 -0.07
C LEU A 113 -8.73 3.27 0.99
N PRO A 114 -8.35 2.00 1.17
CA PRO A 114 -9.02 1.09 2.10
C PRO A 114 -8.67 1.45 3.55
N TRP A 115 -9.35 2.44 4.14
CA TRP A 115 -9.18 2.85 5.53
C TRP A 115 -9.72 1.78 6.51
N GLU A 116 -9.06 1.56 7.65
CA GLU A 116 -9.63 0.73 8.71
C GLU A 116 -10.63 1.53 9.54
N SER A 117 -11.94 1.36 9.29
CA SER A 117 -12.97 2.04 10.09
C SER A 117 -13.40 1.26 11.33
N LEU A 118 -13.22 -0.07 11.36
CA LEU A 118 -13.84 -0.97 12.36
C LEU A 118 -12.92 -1.43 13.50
N HIS A 119 -11.63 -1.07 13.52
CA HIS A 119 -10.67 -1.64 14.47
C HIS A 119 -10.53 -0.82 15.77
N LYS A 120 -10.35 -1.48 16.93
CA LYS A 120 -9.98 -0.82 18.21
C LYS A 120 -8.74 0.10 18.11
N LYS A 121 -7.79 -0.21 17.20
CA LYS A 121 -6.59 0.61 16.91
C LYS A 121 -6.65 1.28 15.54
N LYS A 122 -7.87 1.62 15.08
CA LYS A 122 -8.17 2.15 13.72
C LYS A 122 -7.20 3.22 13.25
N VAL A 123 -6.95 4.23 14.09
CA VAL A 123 -6.11 5.39 13.73
C VAL A 123 -4.65 4.96 13.55
N SER A 124 -4.11 4.13 14.44
CA SER A 124 -2.69 3.74 14.38
C SER A 124 -2.39 2.85 13.17
N LYS A 125 -3.24 1.86 12.87
CA LYS A 125 -3.05 0.97 11.72
C LYS A 125 -3.22 1.73 10.40
N THR A 126 -4.21 2.61 10.36
CA THR A 126 -4.44 3.53 9.25
C THR A 126 -3.23 4.44 9.00
N LEU A 127 -2.71 5.09 10.04
CA LEU A 127 -1.56 5.98 9.90
C LEU A 127 -0.30 5.22 9.50
N ALA A 128 -0.11 3.98 9.95
CA ALA A 128 0.98 3.14 9.50
C ALA A 128 0.86 2.78 8.00
N ALA A 129 -0.36 2.52 7.52
CA ALA A 129 -0.62 2.28 6.10
C ALA A 129 -0.33 3.54 5.26
N VAL A 130 -0.86 4.71 5.66
CA VAL A 130 -0.56 6.00 5.01
C VAL A 130 0.93 6.30 5.04
N SER A 131 1.59 5.99 6.17
CA SER A 131 3.02 6.15 6.33
C SER A 131 3.79 5.36 5.27
N ASN A 132 3.35 4.14 4.97
CA ASN A 132 3.98 3.30 3.96
C ASN A 132 3.61 3.75 2.53
N TRP A 133 2.35 4.11 2.29
CA TRP A 133 1.87 4.55 0.98
C TRP A 133 2.53 5.83 0.50
N LEU A 134 2.60 6.86 1.35
CA LEU A 134 3.15 8.17 1.00
C LEU A 134 4.65 8.26 1.30
N GLY A 135 5.13 7.56 2.33
CA GLY A 135 6.54 7.61 2.73
C GLY A 135 7.44 6.70 1.89
N THR A 136 6.94 5.58 1.37
CA THR A 136 7.69 4.68 0.48
C THR A 136 6.79 4.06 -0.60
N PRO A 137 6.24 4.89 -1.52
CA PRO A 137 5.33 4.42 -2.57
C PRO A 137 5.92 3.28 -3.42
N GLN A 138 7.24 3.24 -3.62
CA GLN A 138 7.94 2.17 -4.33
C GLN A 138 7.70 0.80 -3.67
N THR A 139 7.83 0.74 -2.34
CA THR A 139 7.64 -0.50 -1.57
C THR A 139 6.17 -0.92 -1.56
N ALA A 140 5.26 0.04 -1.41
CA ALA A 140 3.83 -0.20 -1.43
C ALA A 140 3.35 -0.72 -2.81
N LEU A 141 3.85 -0.13 -3.90
CA LEU A 141 3.61 -0.61 -5.26
C LEU A 141 4.22 -1.99 -5.49
N THR A 142 5.44 -2.25 -4.98
CA THR A 142 6.08 -3.56 -5.09
C THR A 142 5.19 -4.66 -4.50
N ALA A 143 4.67 -4.44 -3.29
CA ALA A 143 3.82 -5.40 -2.60
C ALA A 143 2.49 -5.63 -3.35
N THR A 144 1.83 -4.56 -3.78
CA THR A 144 0.52 -4.66 -4.45
C THR A 144 0.61 -5.24 -5.87
N ILE A 145 1.59 -4.80 -6.67
CA ILE A 145 1.83 -5.36 -8.02
C ILE A 145 2.23 -6.83 -7.93
N PHE A 146 3.07 -7.20 -6.95
CA PHE A 146 3.46 -8.59 -6.78
C PHE A 146 2.27 -9.46 -6.38
N ASN A 147 1.43 -9.02 -5.44
CA ASN A 147 0.25 -9.80 -5.08
C ASN A 147 -0.74 -9.93 -6.25
N PHE A 148 -0.90 -8.86 -7.03
CA PHE A 148 -1.72 -8.91 -8.25
C PHE A 148 -1.16 -9.90 -9.29
N ARG A 149 0.16 -9.96 -9.44
CA ARG A 149 0.82 -10.96 -10.28
C ARG A 149 0.51 -12.37 -9.79
N GLU A 150 0.54 -12.63 -8.48
CA GLU A 150 0.22 -13.95 -7.94
C GLU A 150 -1.26 -14.32 -8.14
N ILE A 151 -2.19 -13.38 -7.99
CA ILE A 151 -3.61 -13.57 -8.35
C ILE A 151 -3.74 -13.95 -9.84
N ARG A 152 -2.95 -13.31 -10.72
CA ARG A 152 -2.94 -13.63 -12.15
C ARG A 152 -2.34 -15.01 -12.43
N ASN A 153 -1.35 -15.47 -11.66
CA ASN A 153 -0.81 -16.83 -11.79
C ASN A 153 -1.88 -17.86 -11.43
N CYS A 154 -2.56 -17.66 -10.30
CA CYS A 154 -3.74 -18.45 -9.90
C CYS A 154 -4.79 -18.52 -11.01
N HIS A 155 -5.13 -17.37 -11.60
CA HIS A 155 -6.06 -17.28 -12.73
C HIS A 155 -5.63 -18.12 -13.94
N ARG A 156 -4.34 -18.08 -14.30
CA ARG A 156 -3.82 -18.85 -15.43
C ARG A 156 -3.95 -20.35 -15.20
N ILE A 157 -3.73 -20.81 -13.97
CA ILE A 157 -3.88 -22.23 -13.60
C ILE A 157 -5.34 -22.65 -13.75
N VAL A 158 -6.29 -21.90 -13.18
CA VAL A 158 -7.73 -22.19 -13.36
C VAL A 158 -8.12 -22.26 -14.84
N ARG A 159 -7.61 -21.33 -15.65
CA ARG A 159 -7.87 -21.32 -17.09
C ARG A 159 -7.28 -22.53 -17.81
N SER A 160 -6.14 -23.05 -17.36
CA SER A 160 -5.48 -24.21 -17.97
C SER A 160 -6.22 -25.53 -17.73
N VAL A 161 -6.98 -25.63 -16.64
CA VAL A 161 -7.86 -26.79 -16.35
C VAL A 161 -9.04 -26.84 -17.33
N GLY A 162 -9.45 -25.69 -17.88
CA GLY A 162 -10.52 -25.59 -18.88
C GLY A 162 -11.89 -25.34 -18.26
N PHE A 163 -12.68 -24.42 -18.84
CA PHE A 163 -13.94 -23.96 -18.26
C PHE A 163 -15.07 -25.01 -18.23
N TYR A 164 -14.96 -26.06 -19.05
CA TYR A 164 -15.97 -27.13 -19.15
C TYR A 164 -15.74 -28.25 -18.13
N ASP A 165 -14.59 -28.27 -17.46
CA ASP A 165 -14.31 -29.24 -16.41
C ASP A 165 -15.09 -28.87 -15.13
N PRO A 166 -15.93 -29.76 -14.58
CA PRO A 166 -16.57 -29.58 -13.28
C PRO A 166 -15.57 -29.19 -12.17
N MET A 167 -14.32 -29.66 -12.26
CA MET A 167 -13.25 -29.35 -11.31
C MET A 167 -12.76 -27.90 -11.41
N ALA A 168 -12.89 -27.22 -12.56
CA ALA A 168 -12.41 -25.85 -12.73
C ALA A 168 -13.01 -24.89 -11.68
N ARG A 169 -14.25 -25.15 -11.25
CA ARG A 169 -14.90 -24.39 -10.17
C ARG A 169 -14.22 -24.59 -8.83
N HIS A 170 -13.86 -25.82 -8.48
CA HIS A 170 -13.18 -26.14 -7.22
C HIS A 170 -11.75 -25.58 -7.21
N TYR A 171 -11.02 -25.68 -8.33
CA TYR A 171 -9.73 -24.98 -8.50
C TYR A 171 -9.87 -23.47 -8.33
N GLY A 172 -10.91 -22.88 -8.94
CA GLY A 172 -11.21 -21.45 -8.81
C GLY A 172 -11.48 -21.02 -7.37
N ASN A 173 -12.16 -21.86 -6.57
CA ASN A 173 -12.37 -21.61 -5.14
C ASN A 173 -11.07 -21.73 -4.34
N ALA A 174 -10.31 -22.82 -4.53
CA ALA A 174 -9.06 -23.07 -3.83
C ALA A 174 -8.05 -21.93 -4.06
N LEU A 175 -7.80 -21.59 -5.33
CA LEU A 175 -6.82 -20.57 -5.68
C LEU A 175 -7.28 -19.15 -5.33
N TYR A 176 -8.58 -18.89 -5.29
CA TYR A 176 -9.11 -17.62 -4.76
C TYR A 176 -8.88 -17.51 -3.24
N VAL A 177 -9.21 -18.55 -2.47
CA VAL A 177 -8.99 -18.58 -1.01
C VAL A 177 -7.51 -18.44 -0.69
N LEU A 178 -6.64 -19.16 -1.41
CA LEU A 178 -5.18 -19.04 -1.29
C LEU A 178 -4.71 -17.59 -1.56
N SER A 179 -5.25 -16.95 -2.60
CA SER A 179 -4.92 -15.56 -2.92
C SER A 179 -5.39 -14.57 -1.84
N ALA A 180 -6.53 -14.85 -1.17
CA ALA A 180 -7.01 -14.05 -0.07
C ALA A 180 -6.16 -14.24 1.19
N LEU A 181 -5.74 -15.46 1.49
CA LEU A 181 -4.84 -15.78 2.60
C LEU A 181 -3.44 -15.17 2.44
N ASN A 182 -2.95 -15.01 1.21
CA ASN A 182 -1.69 -14.33 0.92
C ASN A 182 -1.64 -12.88 1.40
N GLN A 183 -2.79 -12.29 1.75
CA GLN A 183 -2.87 -10.91 2.24
C GLN A 183 -2.75 -10.78 3.76
N PHE A 184 -2.55 -11.89 4.47
CA PHE A 184 -2.43 -11.92 5.92
C PHE A 184 -1.06 -12.44 6.36
N ALA A 185 -0.55 -11.87 7.44
CA ALA A 185 0.63 -12.39 8.14
C ALA A 185 0.28 -13.65 8.95
N GLY A 186 1.29 -14.29 9.54
CA GLY A 186 1.13 -15.38 10.50
C GLY A 186 1.30 -16.78 9.92
N LEU A 187 1.39 -16.92 8.60
CA LEU A 187 1.73 -18.18 7.93
C LEU A 187 3.25 -18.35 7.68
N ASP A 188 4.04 -17.31 7.94
CA ASP A 188 5.50 -17.36 7.77
C ASP A 188 6.15 -17.99 9.00
N THR A 189 6.92 -19.05 8.76
CA THR A 189 7.64 -19.89 9.75
C THR A 189 8.84 -19.20 10.40
N HIS A 190 9.06 -17.90 10.15
CA HIS A 190 10.34 -17.23 10.43
C HIS A 190 10.51 -16.64 11.84
N SER A 191 9.60 -16.91 12.79
CA SER A 191 9.79 -16.54 14.20
C SER A 191 10.81 -17.47 14.86
N THR A 192 12.06 -17.01 14.87
CA THR A 192 13.16 -17.57 15.65
C THR A 192 12.91 -17.38 17.14
N SER A 193 12.54 -18.46 17.83
CA SER A 193 12.81 -18.79 19.24
C SER A 193 11.58 -19.36 19.94
N HIS A 194 11.25 -20.63 19.68
CA HIS A 194 10.67 -21.62 20.60
C HIS A 194 10.25 -22.85 19.76
N THR A 195 10.77 -24.03 20.08
CA THR A 195 10.51 -25.30 19.38
C THR A 195 9.02 -25.64 19.23
N THR A 196 8.17 -25.12 20.12
CA THR A 196 6.71 -25.30 20.10
C THR A 196 6.00 -24.51 19.00
N GLU A 197 6.48 -23.33 18.61
CA GLU A 197 5.83 -22.51 17.56
C GLU A 197 6.02 -23.11 16.15
N HIS A 198 7.17 -23.73 15.89
CA HIS A 198 7.47 -24.34 14.58
C HIS A 198 6.51 -25.50 14.23
N SER A 199 6.10 -26.27 15.25
CA SER A 199 5.12 -27.34 15.09
C SER A 199 3.75 -26.80 14.68
N GLN A 200 3.30 -25.70 15.29
CA GLN A 200 1.98 -25.12 15.00
C GLN A 200 1.88 -24.52 13.59
N SER A 201 2.91 -23.80 13.11
CA SER A 201 2.91 -23.27 11.73
C SER A 201 2.88 -24.39 10.69
N THR A 202 3.58 -25.49 10.95
CA THR A 202 3.59 -26.66 10.06
C THR A 202 2.22 -27.34 10.03
N ILE A 203 1.57 -27.53 11.18
CA ILE A 203 0.20 -28.05 11.27
C ILE A 203 -0.77 -27.13 10.53
N MET A 204 -0.65 -25.81 10.71
CA MET A 204 -1.49 -24.84 10.01
C MET A 204 -1.34 -24.92 8.50
N LEU A 205 -0.11 -25.05 7.98
CA LEU A 205 0.13 -25.25 6.55
C LEU A 205 -0.42 -26.59 6.06
N GLN A 206 -0.28 -27.67 6.84
CA GLN A 206 -0.86 -28.97 6.49
C GLN A 206 -2.38 -28.89 6.38
N VAL A 207 -3.04 -28.28 7.37
CA VAL A 207 -4.49 -28.06 7.37
C VAL A 207 -4.91 -27.18 6.20
N LEU A 208 -4.16 -26.11 5.93
CA LEU A 208 -4.42 -25.22 4.80
C LEU A 208 -4.35 -25.97 3.46
N ILE A 209 -3.24 -26.67 3.20
CA ILE A 209 -3.02 -27.45 1.98
C ILE A 209 -4.07 -28.55 1.84
N TYR A 210 -4.43 -29.21 2.94
CA TYR A 210 -5.50 -30.18 2.97
C TYR A 210 -6.85 -29.56 2.58
N GLY A 211 -7.25 -28.46 3.22
CA GLY A 211 -8.51 -27.78 2.92
C GLY A 211 -8.59 -27.17 1.52
N LEU A 212 -7.46 -26.76 0.94
CA LEU A 212 -7.40 -26.21 -0.41
C LEU A 212 -7.47 -27.27 -1.49
N PHE A 213 -6.72 -28.37 -1.34
CA PHE A 213 -6.48 -29.31 -2.45
C PHE A 213 -7.16 -30.66 -2.29
N ARG A 214 -7.53 -31.09 -1.07
CA ARG A 214 -8.37 -32.28 -0.87
C ARG A 214 -9.71 -32.20 -1.62
N PRO A 215 -10.38 -31.03 -1.72
CA PRO A 215 -11.58 -30.88 -2.54
C PRO A 215 -11.43 -31.21 -4.02
N LEU A 216 -10.20 -31.30 -4.54
CA LEU A 216 -9.91 -31.54 -5.95
C LEU A 216 -9.74 -33.03 -6.29
N SER A 217 -9.84 -33.93 -5.30
CA SER A 217 -9.71 -35.38 -5.51
C SER A 217 -10.95 -35.98 -6.18
N ASP A 218 -10.80 -36.81 -7.21
CA ASP A 218 -11.91 -37.47 -7.91
C ASP A 218 -12.43 -38.72 -7.19
N GLN A 219 -11.99 -38.96 -5.96
CA GLN A 219 -12.46 -40.07 -5.12
C GLN A 219 -13.91 -39.82 -4.66
N HIS A 220 -14.85 -40.17 -5.54
CA HIS A 220 -16.28 -40.13 -5.26
C HIS A 220 -16.61 -41.21 -4.21
N GLY A 221 -17.09 -40.79 -3.04
CA GLY A 221 -17.47 -41.69 -1.94
C GLY A 221 -16.70 -41.45 -0.63
N GLU A 222 -15.57 -40.74 -0.68
CA GLU A 222 -14.85 -40.35 0.53
C GLU A 222 -15.51 -39.11 1.16
N LEU A 223 -16.05 -39.27 2.36
CA LEU A 223 -16.91 -38.28 3.01
C LEU A 223 -16.18 -36.96 3.33
N ASP A 224 -14.87 -37.05 3.60
CA ASP A 224 -14.02 -35.89 3.86
C ASP A 224 -13.85 -34.98 2.63
N VAL A 225 -13.83 -35.55 1.42
CA VAL A 225 -13.79 -34.79 0.16
C VAL A 225 -15.08 -33.98 0.02
N GLY A 226 -16.23 -34.56 0.34
CA GLY A 226 -17.53 -33.87 0.34
C GLY A 226 -17.56 -32.67 1.29
N HIS A 227 -17.18 -32.88 2.55
CA HIS A 227 -17.16 -31.81 3.55
C HIS A 227 -16.14 -30.72 3.23
N THR A 228 -14.93 -31.08 2.81
CA THR A 228 -13.91 -30.08 2.46
C THR A 228 -14.31 -29.26 1.22
N ARG A 229 -14.95 -29.88 0.22
CA ARG A 229 -15.53 -29.15 -0.94
C ARG A 229 -16.54 -28.11 -0.52
N GLN A 230 -17.45 -28.49 0.37
CA GLN A 230 -18.48 -27.60 0.89
C GLN A 230 -17.89 -26.44 1.68
N LEU A 231 -17.02 -26.73 2.66
CA LEU A 231 -16.32 -25.72 3.45
C LEU A 231 -15.54 -24.73 2.58
N LEU A 232 -14.81 -25.23 1.57
CA LEU A 232 -14.04 -24.39 0.65
C LEU A 232 -14.97 -23.51 -0.22
N SER A 233 -16.06 -24.08 -0.73
CA SER A 233 -17.03 -23.34 -1.53
C SER A 233 -17.69 -22.22 -0.73
N ASP A 234 -18.10 -22.50 0.51
CA ASP A 234 -18.73 -21.53 1.40
C ASP A 234 -17.76 -20.41 1.76
N LEU A 235 -16.53 -20.73 2.16
CA LEU A 235 -15.50 -19.72 2.42
C LEU A 235 -15.26 -18.84 1.20
N ALA A 236 -15.05 -19.46 0.02
CA ALA A 236 -14.79 -18.72 -1.21
C ALA A 236 -15.97 -17.81 -1.58
N TYR A 237 -17.20 -18.28 -1.42
CA TYR A 237 -18.41 -17.48 -1.65
C TYR A 237 -18.46 -16.24 -0.73
N HIS A 238 -18.29 -16.44 0.58
CA HIS A 238 -18.32 -15.34 1.55
C HIS A 238 -17.21 -14.31 1.32
N LEU A 239 -16.00 -14.76 1.02
CA LEU A 239 -14.89 -13.87 0.68
C LEU A 239 -15.15 -13.07 -0.61
N ARG A 240 -15.76 -13.66 -1.64
CA ARG A 240 -16.13 -12.92 -2.87
C ARG A 240 -17.24 -11.90 -2.62
N MET A 241 -18.24 -12.26 -1.81
CA MET A 241 -19.31 -11.34 -1.42
C MET A 241 -18.78 -10.13 -0.64
N PHE A 242 -17.80 -10.33 0.23
CA PHE A 242 -17.13 -9.22 0.93
C PHE A 242 -16.30 -8.33 0.01
N ARG A 243 -15.86 -8.80 -1.16
CA ARG A 243 -15.09 -7.98 -2.10
C ARG A 243 -15.96 -7.05 -2.94
N ARG A 244 -17.10 -7.53 -3.47
CA ARG A 244 -17.92 -6.82 -4.49
C ARG A 244 -18.42 -5.44 -4.05
N ARG A 245 -18.81 -5.26 -2.79
CA ARG A 245 -19.52 -4.06 -2.31
C ARG A 245 -18.66 -2.77 -2.27
N SER A 246 -17.35 -2.85 -2.43
CA SER A 246 -16.48 -1.66 -2.34
C SER A 246 -15.74 -1.29 -3.62
N VAL A 247 -15.65 -2.19 -4.60
CA VAL A 247 -14.80 -1.94 -5.78
C VAL A 247 -15.43 -0.92 -6.74
N ILE A 248 -16.75 -0.97 -6.93
CA ILE A 248 -17.47 -0.12 -7.89
C ILE A 248 -17.35 1.38 -7.54
N PRO A 249 -17.64 1.83 -6.30
CA PRO A 249 -17.53 3.25 -5.96
C PRO A 249 -16.09 3.77 -6.09
N THR A 250 -15.10 2.96 -5.73
CA THR A 250 -13.69 3.38 -5.82
C THR A 250 -13.22 3.51 -7.27
N LEU A 251 -13.68 2.64 -8.17
CA LEU A 251 -13.38 2.78 -9.60
C LEU A 251 -14.04 4.01 -10.23
N ALA A 252 -15.28 4.33 -9.82
CA ALA A 252 -15.94 5.55 -10.27
C ALA A 252 -15.16 6.79 -9.82
N SER A 253 -14.76 6.85 -8.54
CA SER A 253 -13.94 7.93 -8.00
C SER A 253 -12.58 8.05 -8.70
N LEU A 254 -11.95 6.92 -9.01
CA LEU A 254 -10.68 6.86 -9.74
C LEU A 254 -10.80 7.32 -11.19
N GLY A 255 -11.90 6.95 -11.87
CA GLY A 255 -12.23 7.46 -13.20
C GLY A 255 -12.36 8.98 -13.21
N THR A 256 -13.10 9.54 -12.25
CA THR A 256 -13.23 11.00 -12.08
C THR A 256 -11.88 11.67 -11.82
N PHE A 257 -11.02 11.06 -10.98
CA PHE A 257 -9.67 11.55 -10.75
C PHE A 257 -8.86 11.63 -12.05
N LEU A 258 -8.87 10.57 -12.87
CA LEU A 258 -8.05 10.54 -14.09
C LEU A 258 -8.52 11.58 -15.10
N VAL A 259 -9.83 11.75 -15.22
CA VAL A 259 -10.42 12.81 -16.04
C VAL A 259 -9.97 14.18 -15.52
N ALA A 260 -10.08 14.43 -14.22
CA ALA A 260 -9.63 15.67 -13.61
C ALA A 260 -8.13 15.91 -13.86
N PHE A 261 -7.29 14.90 -13.67
CA PHE A 261 -5.84 14.99 -13.90
C PHE A 261 -5.50 15.33 -15.36
N VAL A 262 -6.17 14.71 -16.33
CA VAL A 262 -5.98 15.02 -17.76
C VAL A 262 -6.41 16.46 -18.04
N PHE A 263 -7.55 16.92 -17.52
CA PHE A 263 -7.97 18.31 -17.65
C PHE A 263 -6.98 19.28 -17.00
N SER A 264 -6.50 18.98 -15.78
CA SER A 264 -5.47 19.76 -15.09
C SER A 264 -4.18 19.86 -15.89
N LEU A 265 -3.76 18.78 -16.53
CA LEU A 265 -2.59 18.78 -17.40
C LEU A 265 -2.82 19.63 -18.65
N VAL A 266 -3.97 19.47 -19.33
CA VAL A 266 -4.32 20.28 -20.51
C VAL A 266 -4.43 21.76 -20.16
N LEU A 267 -5.05 22.12 -19.04
CA LEU A 267 -5.15 23.50 -18.57
C LEU A 267 -3.77 24.08 -18.23
N ALA A 268 -2.90 23.30 -17.60
CA ALA A 268 -1.51 23.72 -17.38
C ALA A 268 -0.77 23.97 -18.71
N PHE A 269 -1.07 23.26 -19.79
CA PHE A 269 -0.52 23.58 -21.12
C PHE A 269 -1.25 24.76 -21.80
N ALA A 270 -2.54 24.95 -21.58
CA ALA A 270 -3.28 26.08 -22.13
C ALA A 270 -2.84 27.42 -21.50
N GLU A 271 -2.45 27.39 -20.23
CA GLU A 271 -1.93 28.53 -19.46
C GLU A 271 -0.39 28.64 -19.57
N LEU A 272 0.22 28.05 -20.61
CA LEU A 272 1.62 28.25 -20.98
C LEU A 272 1.91 29.74 -21.22
N GLY A 273 2.33 30.45 -20.17
CA GLY A 273 2.51 31.90 -20.20
C GLY A 273 2.35 32.60 -18.84
N ASP A 274 1.75 31.93 -17.85
CA ASP A 274 1.69 32.44 -16.47
C ASP A 274 2.85 31.91 -15.61
N ASP A 275 3.38 32.73 -14.72
CA ASP A 275 4.61 32.45 -13.94
C ASP A 275 4.45 31.22 -13.03
N ASN A 276 3.21 30.81 -12.75
CA ASN A 276 2.88 29.71 -11.85
C ASN A 276 2.72 28.35 -12.55
N THR A 277 2.58 28.35 -13.87
CA THR A 277 2.24 27.16 -14.67
C THR A 277 3.26 26.03 -14.56
N PRO A 278 4.58 26.27 -14.66
CA PRO A 278 5.58 25.20 -14.59
C PRO A 278 5.59 24.53 -13.23
N PHE A 279 5.28 25.29 -12.18
CA PHE A 279 5.27 24.81 -10.81
C PHE A 279 4.07 23.90 -10.57
N SER A 280 2.89 24.31 -11.04
CA SER A 280 1.69 23.48 -11.07
C SER A 280 1.92 22.16 -11.79
N LEU A 281 2.52 22.18 -12.98
CA LEU A 281 2.84 20.98 -13.74
C LEU A 281 3.80 20.05 -12.99
N SER A 282 4.91 20.60 -12.46
CA SER A 282 5.90 19.80 -11.72
C SER A 282 5.31 19.10 -10.49
N PHE A 283 4.40 19.78 -9.78
CA PHE A 283 3.69 19.22 -8.65
C PHE A 283 2.70 18.14 -9.08
N GLY A 284 1.99 18.31 -10.19
CA GLY A 284 1.15 17.27 -10.77
C GLY A 284 1.92 16.00 -11.13
N LEU A 285 3.08 16.17 -11.79
CA LEU A 285 3.98 15.07 -12.13
C LEU A 285 4.53 14.37 -10.87
N LEU A 286 4.77 15.10 -9.78
CA LEU A 286 5.22 14.49 -8.53
C LEU A 286 4.20 13.49 -7.96
N PHE A 287 2.91 13.66 -8.22
CA PHE A 287 1.82 12.82 -7.68
C PHE A 287 1.19 11.85 -8.69
N SER A 288 1.67 11.80 -9.93
CA SER A 288 1.12 10.94 -10.99
C SER A 288 1.26 9.43 -10.71
N TRP A 289 2.12 9.03 -9.78
CA TRP A 289 2.22 7.64 -9.28
C TRP A 289 1.07 7.27 -8.32
N LEU A 290 0.38 8.24 -7.71
CA LEU A 290 -0.64 7.98 -6.70
C LEU A 290 -1.85 7.21 -7.24
N PRO A 291 -2.41 7.53 -8.42
CA PRO A 291 -3.51 6.77 -9.02
C PRO A 291 -3.13 5.32 -9.31
N LEU A 292 -1.86 5.06 -9.67
CA LEU A 292 -1.35 3.70 -9.82
C LEU A 292 -1.41 2.94 -8.49
N LEU A 293 -0.94 3.56 -7.41
CA LEU A 293 -1.02 2.97 -6.08
C LEU A 293 -2.48 2.70 -5.70
N VAL A 294 -3.39 3.63 -5.97
CA VAL A 294 -4.81 3.47 -5.70
C VAL A 294 -5.40 2.31 -6.51
N ILE A 295 -5.17 2.19 -7.82
CA ILE A 295 -5.71 1.06 -8.58
C ILE A 295 -5.15 -0.28 -8.09
N PHE A 296 -3.84 -0.37 -7.84
CA PHE A 296 -3.25 -1.63 -7.38
C PHE A 296 -3.72 -1.99 -5.97
N THR A 297 -3.93 -1.03 -5.06
CA THR A 297 -4.52 -1.31 -3.73
C THR A 297 -5.98 -1.72 -3.79
N ILE A 298 -6.76 -1.21 -4.76
CA ILE A 298 -8.15 -1.64 -5.01
C ILE A 298 -8.17 -3.06 -5.58
N VAL A 299 -7.34 -3.33 -6.59
CA VAL A 299 -7.24 -4.63 -7.22
C VAL A 299 -6.77 -5.68 -6.20
N ASP A 300 -5.84 -5.29 -5.34
CA ASP A 300 -5.33 -6.09 -4.23
C ASP A 300 -6.31 -6.20 -3.03
N ARG A 301 -7.49 -5.59 -3.07
CA ARG A 301 -8.47 -5.71 -1.98
C ARG A 301 -9.23 -7.03 -2.10
N ASN A 302 -9.06 -7.98 -1.16
CA ASN A 302 -9.90 -9.20 -1.11
C ASN A 302 -10.99 -9.23 -0.01
N PRO A 303 -10.94 -8.40 1.06
CA PRO A 303 -12.17 -8.14 1.82
C PRO A 303 -12.39 -6.70 2.33
N ILE A 304 -13.65 -6.35 2.62
CA ILE A 304 -14.05 -5.07 3.25
C ILE A 304 -13.57 -4.96 4.70
N SER A 305 -13.65 -6.05 5.45
CA SER A 305 -13.16 -6.16 6.83
C SER A 305 -12.13 -7.27 6.90
N ALA A 306 -10.88 -6.88 7.13
CA ALA A 306 -9.78 -7.81 7.26
C ALA A 306 -9.95 -8.71 8.48
N ASP A 307 -10.32 -8.14 9.63
CA ASP A 307 -10.53 -8.90 10.88
C ASP A 307 -11.62 -9.96 10.73
N ARG A 308 -12.77 -9.59 10.12
CA ARG A 308 -13.85 -10.55 9.88
C ARG A 308 -13.42 -11.67 8.95
N SER A 309 -12.57 -11.36 7.97
CA SER A 309 -12.09 -12.36 7.01
C SER A 309 -11.02 -13.26 7.62
N ALA A 310 -10.13 -12.71 8.43
CA ALA A 310 -9.16 -13.47 9.22
C ALA A 310 -9.86 -14.42 10.19
N GLU A 311 -10.89 -13.94 10.88
CA GLU A 311 -11.73 -14.74 11.76
C GLU A 311 -12.46 -15.85 10.98
N LEU A 312 -13.07 -15.51 9.84
CA LEU A 312 -13.75 -16.50 8.99
C LEU A 312 -12.77 -17.57 8.47
N MET A 313 -11.57 -17.18 8.04
CA MET A 313 -10.51 -18.09 7.59
C MET A 313 -10.00 -18.97 8.74
N SER A 314 -9.86 -18.43 9.96
CA SER A 314 -9.50 -19.18 11.17
C SER A 314 -10.54 -20.26 11.49
N ARG A 315 -11.83 -19.91 11.48
CA ARG A 315 -12.94 -20.86 11.68
C ARG A 315 -12.98 -21.93 10.60
N TRP A 316 -12.72 -21.54 9.35
CA TRP A 316 -12.60 -22.50 8.26
C TRP A 316 -11.43 -23.47 8.48
N LEU A 317 -10.24 -22.99 8.83
CA LEU A 317 -9.09 -23.85 9.15
C LEU A 317 -9.40 -24.80 10.30
N PHE A 318 -10.12 -24.34 11.32
CA PHE A 318 -10.56 -25.19 12.43
C PHE A 318 -11.47 -26.33 11.94
N ASN A 319 -12.47 -26.03 11.13
CA ASN A 319 -13.39 -27.04 10.59
C ASN A 319 -12.65 -28.02 9.65
N VAL A 320 -11.72 -27.52 8.83
CA VAL A 320 -10.87 -28.36 7.98
C VAL A 320 -9.99 -29.29 8.83
N HIS A 321 -9.41 -28.79 9.91
CA HIS A 321 -8.62 -29.60 10.83
C HIS A 321 -9.48 -30.68 11.50
N ALA A 322 -10.70 -30.35 11.93
CA ALA A 322 -11.63 -31.33 12.48
C ALA A 322 -11.88 -32.49 11.49
N VAL A 323 -12.22 -32.16 10.23
CA VAL A 323 -12.38 -33.17 9.16
C VAL A 323 -11.09 -33.97 8.94
N MET A 324 -9.93 -33.30 8.86
CA MET A 324 -8.63 -33.95 8.67
C MET A 324 -8.31 -34.93 9.80
N SER A 325 -8.60 -34.57 11.05
CA SER A 325 -8.37 -35.39 12.24
C SER A 325 -9.35 -36.57 12.36
N CYS A 326 -10.59 -36.44 11.86
CA CYS A 326 -11.54 -37.56 11.87
C CYS A 326 -11.14 -38.69 10.90
N VAL A 327 -10.40 -38.37 9.83
CA VAL A 327 -9.95 -39.34 8.83
C VAL A 327 -8.66 -40.06 9.27
N ARG A 328 -7.92 -39.51 10.25
CA ARG A 328 -6.57 -39.98 10.63
C ARG A 328 -6.46 -40.32 12.12
N ASP A 329 -5.77 -41.41 12.42
CA ASP A 329 -5.40 -41.78 13.79
C ASP A 329 -4.19 -40.97 14.26
N GLU A 330 -3.89 -41.01 15.57
CA GLU A 330 -2.77 -40.28 16.18
C GLU A 330 -1.41 -40.62 15.52
N ASP A 331 -1.28 -41.82 14.94
CA ASP A 331 -0.11 -42.28 14.17
C ASP A 331 -0.13 -41.89 12.67
N GLY A 332 -1.11 -41.11 12.22
CA GLY A 332 -1.28 -40.71 10.83
C GLY A 332 -1.79 -41.81 9.89
N ARG A 333 -2.26 -42.94 10.45
CA ARG A 333 -2.91 -44.03 9.71
C ARG A 333 -4.37 -43.66 9.39
N PRO A 334 -4.92 -44.03 8.23
CA PRO A 334 -6.33 -43.78 7.92
C PRO A 334 -7.23 -44.62 8.85
N ILE A 335 -8.08 -43.98 9.65
CA ILE A 335 -9.03 -44.66 10.57
C ILE A 335 -10.12 -45.38 9.76
N LEU A 336 -10.56 -44.78 8.65
CA LEU A 336 -11.76 -45.23 7.93
C LEU A 336 -11.62 -46.56 7.15
N ASN A 337 -10.43 -47.17 7.12
CA ASN A 337 -10.24 -48.47 6.46
C ASN A 337 -10.11 -49.65 7.44
N GLN A 338 -10.08 -49.40 8.76
CA GLN A 338 -10.29 -50.48 9.72
C GLN A 338 -11.79 -50.61 9.93
N ARG A 339 -12.37 -51.61 9.26
CA ARG A 339 -13.64 -52.20 9.69
C ARG A 339 -13.39 -52.72 11.10
N THR A 340 -13.65 -51.90 12.11
CA THR A 340 -13.70 -52.34 13.49
C THR A 340 -14.74 -53.45 13.52
N GLU A 341 -14.31 -54.66 13.87
CA GLU A 341 -15.21 -55.81 14.06
C GLU A 341 -16.16 -55.61 15.24
N ASP A 342 -16.03 -54.48 15.95
CA ASP A 342 -16.91 -54.05 17.01
C ASP A 342 -18.01 -53.11 16.47
N PRO A 343 -19.25 -53.59 16.27
CA PRO A 343 -20.37 -52.80 15.76
C PRO A 343 -20.83 -51.68 16.71
N GLY A 344 -20.22 -51.54 17.89
CA GLY A 344 -20.54 -50.50 18.88
C GLY A 344 -19.71 -49.20 18.80
N ASP A 345 -18.57 -49.17 18.10
CA ASP A 345 -17.65 -48.03 18.08
C ASP A 345 -17.46 -47.45 16.66
N LEU A 346 -18.56 -47.36 15.89
CA LEU A 346 -18.59 -46.55 14.69
C LEU A 346 -18.59 -45.07 15.10
N ARG A 347 -17.42 -44.45 15.11
CA ARG A 347 -17.31 -42.98 15.06
C ARG A 347 -17.97 -42.51 13.77
N THR A 348 -19.25 -42.17 13.85
CA THR A 348 -20.00 -41.60 12.74
C THR A 348 -19.58 -40.15 12.56
N ILE A 349 -19.78 -39.64 11.34
CA ILE A 349 -19.50 -38.25 10.98
C ILE A 349 -20.25 -37.23 11.85
N ASP A 350 -21.30 -37.67 12.53
CA ASP A 350 -22.02 -36.88 13.53
C ASP A 350 -21.12 -36.43 14.70
N ASP A 351 -19.98 -37.10 14.91
CA ASP A 351 -18.99 -36.76 15.95
C ASP A 351 -18.01 -35.66 15.54
N ILE A 352 -18.07 -35.14 14.29
CA ILE A 352 -17.21 -34.02 13.89
C ILE A 352 -17.53 -32.82 14.79
N ARG A 353 -16.53 -32.41 15.58
CA ARG A 353 -16.62 -31.23 16.43
C ARG A 353 -16.46 -29.97 15.59
N TRP A 354 -17.54 -29.57 14.93
CA TRP A 354 -17.62 -28.30 14.21
C TRP A 354 -17.35 -27.12 15.14
N TRP A 355 -16.79 -26.05 14.58
CA TRP A 355 -16.65 -24.78 15.26
C TRP A 355 -18.03 -24.27 15.69
N ARG A 356 -18.17 -23.89 16.97
CA ARG A 356 -19.39 -23.27 17.50
C ARG A 356 -19.05 -22.04 18.36
N PRO A 357 -19.79 -20.93 18.22
CA PRO A 357 -19.52 -19.70 18.96
C PRO A 357 -19.69 -19.89 20.47
N ASP A 358 -20.65 -20.72 20.89
CA ASP A 358 -21.02 -20.91 22.31
C ASP A 358 -19.99 -21.71 23.12
N ARG A 359 -19.01 -22.34 22.46
CA ARG A 359 -17.98 -23.17 23.10
C ARG A 359 -16.68 -22.42 23.39
N LEU A 360 -16.59 -21.13 23.02
CA LEU A 360 -15.45 -20.31 23.42
C LEU A 360 -15.58 -20.00 24.93
N PRO A 361 -14.57 -20.33 25.77
CA PRO A 361 -14.59 -19.97 27.17
C PRO A 361 -14.80 -18.45 27.29
N ARG A 362 -15.82 -18.02 28.04
CA ARG A 362 -16.11 -16.59 28.28
C ARG A 362 -15.01 -15.85 29.04
N ASP A 363 -13.95 -16.55 29.47
CA ASP A 363 -13.20 -16.18 30.66
C ASP A 363 -12.05 -15.19 30.46
N ASN A 364 -11.80 -14.64 29.27
CA ASN A 364 -10.65 -13.74 29.07
C ASN A 364 -10.95 -12.30 28.61
N VAL A 365 -12.20 -11.84 28.68
CA VAL A 365 -12.52 -10.43 28.40
C VAL A 365 -12.71 -9.59 29.68
N GLN A 366 -12.80 -10.20 30.87
CA GLN A 366 -12.95 -9.47 32.14
C GLN A 366 -11.81 -9.66 33.17
N VAL A 367 -10.84 -10.54 32.96
CA VAL A 367 -9.79 -10.86 33.97
C VAL A 367 -8.58 -9.90 33.90
N ALA A 368 -8.82 -8.60 33.78
CA ALA A 368 -7.77 -7.59 33.97
C ALA A 368 -8.01 -6.68 35.19
N GLU A 369 -9.13 -6.80 35.91
CA GLU A 369 -9.41 -6.00 37.11
C GLU A 369 -10.18 -6.78 38.19
N GLN A 370 -9.63 -7.90 38.67
CA GLN A 370 -10.02 -8.41 39.99
C GLN A 370 -8.79 -8.69 40.84
N PRO A 371 -8.67 -8.09 42.03
CA PRO A 371 -7.56 -8.33 42.92
C PRO A 371 -7.63 -9.74 43.51
N LEU A 372 -6.48 -10.44 43.39
CA LEU A 372 -6.11 -11.67 44.10
C LEU A 372 -6.43 -11.55 45.61
N LEU A 373 -7.56 -12.07 46.05
CA LEU A 373 -7.82 -12.42 47.46
C LEU A 373 -9.09 -13.27 47.55
N GLN A 374 -8.95 -14.57 47.28
CA GLN A 374 -9.68 -15.70 47.88
C GLN A 374 -9.46 -16.96 47.03
N LEU A 375 -8.29 -17.57 47.17
CA LEU A 375 -8.07 -18.98 46.85
C LEU A 375 -7.59 -19.63 48.15
N ASN A 376 -8.52 -20.12 48.96
CA ASN A 376 -8.29 -21.05 50.07
C ASN A 376 -9.65 -21.52 50.62
N HIS A 377 -10.35 -22.37 49.87
CA HIS A 377 -11.21 -23.43 50.39
C HIS A 377 -11.96 -24.06 49.21
N PHE A 378 -11.40 -25.09 48.58
CA PHE A 378 -12.21 -26.10 47.89
C PHE A 378 -11.39 -27.40 47.80
N GLU A 379 -11.38 -28.13 48.91
CA GLU A 379 -10.92 -29.52 48.95
C GLU A 379 -12.12 -30.47 48.89
N LEU A 380 -11.94 -31.50 48.07
CA LEU A 380 -12.43 -32.87 48.22
C LEU A 380 -13.87 -33.08 48.71
N GLN A 381 -14.81 -33.10 47.77
CA GLN A 381 -15.86 -34.12 47.77
C GLN A 381 -16.50 -34.16 46.38
N ASP A 382 -16.25 -35.27 45.66
CA ASP A 382 -17.16 -35.99 44.75
C ASP A 382 -16.38 -36.61 43.57
N MET A 383 -15.65 -37.71 43.84
CA MET A 383 -14.98 -38.54 42.82
C MET A 383 -15.89 -39.64 42.25
N GLY A 384 -17.21 -39.58 42.49
CA GLY A 384 -18.15 -40.64 42.12
C GLY A 384 -18.96 -40.39 40.85
N ASN A 385 -18.93 -39.19 40.27
CA ASN A 385 -19.82 -38.86 39.14
C ASN A 385 -19.13 -39.04 37.77
N PRO A 386 -19.41 -40.13 37.01
CA PRO A 386 -18.86 -40.33 35.68
C PRO A 386 -19.21 -39.20 34.69
N GLN A 387 -20.29 -38.45 34.90
CA GLN A 387 -20.61 -37.28 34.07
C GLN A 387 -19.68 -36.09 34.32
N ALA A 388 -19.27 -35.86 35.58
CA ALA A 388 -18.32 -34.80 35.92
C ALA A 388 -16.92 -35.08 35.32
N ASN A 389 -16.50 -36.36 35.33
CA ASN A 389 -15.24 -36.78 34.70
C ASN A 389 -15.30 -36.67 33.16
N HIS A 390 -16.42 -37.01 32.53
CA HIS A 390 -16.61 -36.78 31.09
C HIS A 390 -16.59 -35.29 30.74
N GLN A 391 -17.22 -34.43 31.55
CA GLN A 391 -17.25 -32.99 31.31
C GLN A 391 -15.89 -32.34 31.55
N ALA A 392 -15.15 -32.74 32.59
CA ALA A 392 -13.77 -32.31 32.84
C ALA A 392 -12.82 -32.75 31.71
N ARG A 393 -12.94 -33.99 31.22
CA ARG A 393 -12.15 -34.51 30.08
C ARG A 393 -12.50 -33.79 28.77
N ASN A 394 -13.78 -33.48 28.54
CA ASN A 394 -14.21 -32.68 27.39
C ASN A 394 -13.70 -31.24 27.45
N ASN A 395 -13.67 -30.64 28.64
CA ASN A 395 -13.14 -29.29 28.86
C ASN A 395 -11.61 -29.24 28.71
N ALA A 396 -10.89 -30.25 29.22
CA ALA A 396 -9.43 -30.36 29.05
C ALA A 396 -9.04 -30.57 27.58
N HIS A 397 -9.81 -31.38 26.83
CA HIS A 397 -9.60 -31.51 25.39
C HIS A 397 -9.97 -30.24 24.61
N ALA A 398 -11.00 -29.49 25.04
CA ALA A 398 -11.36 -28.21 24.42
C ALA A 398 -10.27 -27.14 24.61
N GLN A 399 -9.53 -27.18 25.73
CA GLN A 399 -8.40 -26.28 25.98
C GLN A 399 -7.16 -26.61 25.14
N ASN A 400 -6.99 -27.87 24.72
CA ASN A 400 -5.83 -28.34 23.94
C ASN A 400 -6.02 -28.28 22.42
N GLN A 401 -7.14 -27.76 21.90
CA GLN A 401 -7.32 -27.66 20.45
C GLN A 401 -6.43 -26.57 19.83
N PRO A 402 -5.78 -26.86 18.68
CA PRO A 402 -4.94 -25.89 18.00
C PRO A 402 -5.77 -24.67 17.58
N ARG A 403 -5.38 -23.49 18.06
CA ARG A 403 -5.96 -22.22 17.63
C ARG A 403 -5.25 -21.74 16.37
N PHE A 404 -5.96 -21.75 15.24
CA PHE A 404 -5.44 -21.23 13.98
C PHE A 404 -5.57 -19.70 13.96
N HIS A 405 -4.55 -18.98 14.43
CA HIS A 405 -4.58 -17.52 14.37
C HIS A 405 -4.07 -17.02 13.01
N ILE A 406 -4.96 -16.42 12.22
CA ILE A 406 -4.59 -15.62 11.04
C ILE A 406 -4.07 -14.27 11.52
N GLY A 407 -2.85 -13.88 11.14
CA GLY A 407 -2.20 -12.67 11.62
C GLY A 407 -2.78 -11.38 11.02
N ASP A 408 -2.08 -10.27 11.25
CA ASP A 408 -2.48 -8.96 10.74
C ASP A 408 -2.57 -8.94 9.20
N PHE A 409 -3.49 -8.12 8.68
CA PHE A 409 -3.59 -7.87 7.25
C PHE A 409 -2.40 -7.04 6.75
N ILE A 410 -1.68 -7.60 5.78
CA ILE A 410 -0.47 -7.04 5.18
C ILE A 410 -0.66 -6.64 3.73
N GLY A 411 -1.76 -7.06 3.11
CA GLY A 411 -2.14 -6.67 1.75
C GLY A 411 -2.26 -5.16 1.56
N GLN A 412 -2.38 -4.74 0.31
CA GLN A 412 -2.53 -3.36 -0.12
C GLN A 412 -1.30 -2.49 0.20
N GLY A 413 -0.12 -3.09 0.32
CA GLY A 413 1.11 -2.37 0.66
C GLY A 413 1.10 -1.76 2.07
N ARG A 414 0.26 -2.27 2.97
CA ARG A 414 0.09 -1.72 4.33
C ARG A 414 1.25 -2.05 5.25
N GLN A 415 1.91 -3.18 5.03
CA GLN A 415 3.13 -3.55 5.74
C GLN A 415 4.27 -3.79 4.75
N MET A 416 5.47 -3.38 5.14
CA MET A 416 6.71 -3.62 4.38
C MET A 416 7.18 -5.06 4.60
N LYS A 417 6.41 -6.03 4.07
CA LYS A 417 6.70 -7.45 4.18
C LYS A 417 6.42 -8.17 2.86
N TYR A 418 7.29 -9.11 2.51
CA TYR A 418 7.07 -10.04 1.41
C TYR A 418 5.99 -11.06 1.78
N CYS A 419 5.00 -11.24 0.90
CA CYS A 419 3.93 -12.23 1.04
C CYS A 419 4.13 -13.32 -0.01
N GLY A 420 4.78 -14.42 0.37
CA GLY A 420 5.20 -15.47 -0.55
C GLY A 420 4.29 -16.70 -0.59
N LEU A 421 3.19 -16.74 0.17
CA LEU A 421 2.38 -17.94 0.36
C LEU A 421 1.87 -18.52 -0.96
N VAL A 422 1.23 -17.72 -1.80
CA VAL A 422 0.73 -18.21 -3.10
C VAL A 422 1.88 -18.79 -3.92
N HIS A 423 2.99 -18.05 -4.04
CA HIS A 423 4.14 -18.50 -4.81
C HIS A 423 4.71 -19.82 -4.27
N ALA A 424 4.90 -19.91 -2.95
CA ALA A 424 5.43 -21.09 -2.29
C ALA A 424 4.53 -22.32 -2.48
N VAL A 425 3.20 -22.14 -2.32
CA VAL A 425 2.24 -23.21 -2.55
C VAL A 425 2.26 -23.66 -4.00
N LEU A 426 2.20 -22.71 -4.95
CA LEU A 426 2.19 -23.04 -6.38
C LEU A 426 3.45 -23.78 -6.83
N VAL A 427 4.62 -23.38 -6.31
CA VAL A 427 5.90 -24.09 -6.56
C VAL A 427 5.91 -25.47 -5.91
N ALA A 428 5.40 -25.59 -4.68
CA ALA A 428 5.36 -26.86 -3.97
C ALA A 428 4.40 -27.88 -4.59
N THR A 429 3.35 -27.41 -5.27
CA THR A 429 2.34 -28.23 -5.94
C THR A 429 2.51 -28.29 -7.46
N ASP A 430 3.62 -27.79 -8.00
CA ASP A 430 3.85 -27.81 -9.45
C ASP A 430 3.92 -29.25 -9.96
N GLY A 431 3.17 -29.57 -11.01
CA GLY A 431 3.02 -30.93 -11.53
C GLY A 431 2.20 -31.91 -10.68
N ALA A 432 1.56 -31.46 -9.59
CA ALA A 432 0.72 -32.32 -8.77
C ALA A 432 -0.54 -32.77 -9.55
N ASN A 433 -0.80 -34.08 -9.59
CA ASN A 433 -2.06 -34.62 -10.10
C ASN A 433 -3.08 -34.75 -8.97
N PHE A 434 -3.95 -33.75 -8.84
CA PHE A 434 -4.90 -33.68 -7.73
C PHE A 434 -6.07 -34.66 -7.83
N SER A 435 -6.36 -35.26 -8.99
CA SER A 435 -7.47 -36.22 -9.14
C SER A 435 -7.25 -37.51 -8.34
N ASN A 436 -5.99 -37.95 -8.20
CA ASN A 436 -5.59 -39.16 -7.48
C ASN A 436 -4.79 -38.85 -6.20
N LEU A 437 -5.14 -37.74 -5.54
CA LEU A 437 -4.36 -37.19 -4.44
C LEU A 437 -4.50 -38.02 -3.15
N LYS A 438 -3.39 -38.66 -2.74
CA LYS A 438 -3.32 -39.36 -1.44
C LYS A 438 -3.05 -38.36 -0.32
N VAL A 439 -3.65 -38.58 0.85
CA VAL A 439 -3.46 -37.69 2.03
C VAL A 439 -2.00 -37.57 2.46
N GLY A 440 -1.18 -38.61 2.26
CA GLY A 440 0.27 -38.55 2.50
C GLY A 440 1.01 -37.52 1.64
N GLN A 441 0.57 -37.30 0.39
CA GLN A 441 1.19 -36.34 -0.54
C GLN A 441 0.92 -34.89 -0.11
N LEU A 442 -0.28 -34.61 0.42
CA LEU A 442 -0.63 -33.28 0.94
C LEU A 442 0.32 -32.82 2.06
N ARG A 443 0.76 -33.74 2.93
CA ARG A 443 1.76 -33.45 3.96
C ARG A 443 3.10 -33.05 3.34
N SER A 444 3.55 -33.80 2.33
CA SER A 444 4.77 -33.47 1.60
C SER A 444 4.70 -32.10 0.92
N TYR A 445 3.53 -31.72 0.39
CA TYR A 445 3.34 -30.39 -0.20
C TYR A 445 3.36 -29.28 0.85
N ALA A 446 2.80 -29.50 2.04
CA ALA A 446 2.87 -28.54 3.14
C ALA A 446 4.31 -28.34 3.64
N GLU A 447 5.08 -29.42 3.78
CA GLU A 447 6.50 -29.34 4.15
C GLU A 447 7.33 -28.63 3.06
N SER A 448 7.10 -28.95 1.79
CA SER A 448 7.70 -28.26 0.64
C SER A 448 7.32 -26.76 0.58
N THR A 449 6.08 -26.43 0.93
CA THR A 449 5.61 -25.03 1.04
C THR A 449 6.34 -24.29 2.15
N ALA A 450 6.50 -24.90 3.34
CA ALA A 450 7.22 -24.30 4.46
C ALA A 450 8.70 -24.04 4.12
N ILE A 451 9.34 -24.98 3.41
CA ILE A 451 10.71 -24.82 2.88
C ILE A 451 10.77 -23.70 1.84
N SER A 452 9.76 -23.60 0.97
CA SER A 452 9.71 -22.57 -0.06
C SER A 452 9.46 -21.17 0.51
N LEU A 453 8.69 -21.07 1.61
CA LEU A 453 8.46 -19.81 2.34
C LEU A 453 9.73 -19.30 3.04
N SER A 454 10.60 -20.19 3.53
CA SER A 454 11.87 -19.81 4.15
C SER A 454 13.00 -19.53 3.14
N ARG A 455 12.78 -19.84 1.86
CA ARG A 455 13.74 -19.53 0.80
C ARG A 455 13.72 -18.05 0.42
N ARG A 456 14.78 -17.64 -0.26
CA ARG A 456 14.93 -16.30 -0.82
C ARG A 456 13.75 -15.95 -1.74
N LYS A 457 13.34 -14.67 -1.70
CA LYS A 457 12.34 -14.07 -2.59
C LYS A 457 12.57 -14.47 -4.06
N PRO A 458 11.53 -14.77 -4.83
CA PRO A 458 11.69 -15.21 -6.22
C PRO A 458 12.20 -14.08 -7.12
N ARG A 459 12.85 -14.43 -8.24
CA ARG A 459 13.35 -13.45 -9.23
C ARG A 459 12.25 -12.52 -9.75
N SER A 460 11.03 -13.02 -9.87
CA SER A 460 9.85 -12.23 -10.24
C SER A 460 9.55 -11.10 -9.26
N TRP A 461 9.80 -11.32 -7.96
CA TRP A 461 9.60 -10.29 -6.94
C TRP A 461 10.59 -9.14 -7.11
N TYR A 462 11.87 -9.44 -7.34
CA TYR A 462 12.89 -8.42 -7.60
C TYR A 462 12.61 -7.62 -8.87
N ALA A 463 12.14 -8.28 -9.94
CA ALA A 463 11.75 -7.60 -11.17
C ALA A 463 10.58 -6.62 -10.93
N VAL A 464 9.58 -7.03 -10.14
CA VAL A 464 8.48 -6.14 -9.73
C VAL A 464 9.00 -4.99 -8.87
N ALA A 465 9.92 -5.25 -7.94
CA ALA A 465 10.48 -4.23 -7.08
C ALA A 465 11.22 -3.13 -7.86
N VAL A 466 12.05 -3.52 -8.84
CA VAL A 466 12.74 -2.58 -9.73
C VAL A 466 11.75 -1.82 -10.61
N LEU A 467 10.74 -2.49 -11.17
CA LEU A 467 9.70 -1.83 -11.96
C LEU A 467 8.94 -0.79 -11.13
N SER A 468 8.53 -1.12 -9.91
CA SER A 468 7.86 -0.18 -9.00
C SER A 468 8.74 1.01 -8.64
N PHE A 469 10.04 0.79 -8.45
CA PHE A 469 11.00 1.86 -8.23
C PHE A 469 11.11 2.79 -9.44
N LEU A 470 11.28 2.22 -10.65
CA LEU A 470 11.42 3.00 -11.88
C LEU A 470 10.18 3.83 -12.19
N VAL A 471 8.98 3.28 -11.97
CA VAL A 471 7.72 4.02 -12.16
C VAL A 471 7.70 5.26 -11.26
N VAL A 472 7.93 5.12 -9.97
CA VAL A 472 7.90 6.26 -9.04
C VAL A 472 9.04 7.24 -9.31
N TRP A 473 10.26 6.75 -9.55
CA TRP A 473 11.40 7.62 -9.82
C TRP A 473 11.27 8.36 -11.13
N CYS A 474 10.66 7.77 -12.15
CA CYS A 474 10.41 8.49 -13.39
C CYS A 474 9.56 9.73 -13.13
N GLU A 475 8.49 9.59 -12.35
CA GLU A 475 7.62 10.72 -11.97
C GLU A 475 8.36 11.80 -11.14
N ILE A 476 9.14 11.37 -10.15
CA ILE A 476 9.95 12.29 -9.35
C ILE A 476 11.00 12.99 -10.23
N MET A 477 11.63 12.28 -11.17
CA MET A 477 12.60 12.86 -12.10
C MET A 477 11.96 13.79 -13.12
N MET A 478 10.74 13.52 -13.59
CA MET A 478 10.02 14.44 -14.48
C MET A 478 9.63 15.72 -13.72
N ALA A 479 9.14 15.59 -12.49
CA ALA A 479 8.89 16.74 -11.61
C ALA A 479 10.17 17.53 -11.32
N PHE A 480 11.27 16.84 -11.01
CA PHE A 480 12.58 17.44 -10.82
C PHE A 480 13.07 18.15 -12.08
N MET A 481 12.97 17.53 -13.25
CA MET A 481 13.40 18.12 -14.53
C MET A 481 12.64 19.41 -14.81
N VAL A 482 11.32 19.44 -14.62
CA VAL A 482 10.54 20.68 -14.77
C VAL A 482 10.99 21.72 -13.75
N ALA A 483 11.11 21.37 -12.46
CA ALA A 483 11.53 22.32 -11.43
C ALA A 483 12.98 22.80 -11.57
N PHE A 484 13.86 21.98 -12.12
CA PHE A 484 15.27 22.30 -12.36
C PHE A 484 15.43 23.19 -13.60
N CYS A 485 14.61 22.99 -14.63
CA CYS A 485 14.66 23.76 -15.88
C CYS A 485 13.73 24.99 -15.88
N SER A 486 13.13 25.37 -14.75
CA SER A 486 12.16 26.49 -14.69
C SER A 486 12.42 27.46 -13.55
N PRO A 487 12.50 28.77 -13.81
CA PRO A 487 13.13 29.42 -14.96
C PRO A 487 14.65 29.61 -14.79
N THR A 488 15.11 29.74 -13.54
CA THR A 488 16.53 29.79 -13.22
C THR A 488 17.07 28.37 -13.16
N ILE A 489 17.73 27.94 -14.25
CA ILE A 489 18.23 26.57 -14.37
C ILE A 489 19.13 26.23 -13.18
N GLY A 490 18.71 25.25 -12.37
CA GLY A 490 19.52 24.80 -11.25
C GLY A 490 18.81 24.09 -10.10
N LEU A 491 19.63 23.74 -9.11
CA LEU A 491 19.17 23.21 -7.84
C LEU A 491 18.62 24.34 -6.97
N GLY A 492 17.34 24.67 -7.19
CA GLY A 492 16.57 25.52 -6.30
C GLY A 492 15.97 24.75 -5.13
N CYS A 493 15.26 25.46 -4.24
CA CYS A 493 14.55 24.85 -3.10
C CYS A 493 13.54 23.77 -3.56
N ARG A 494 12.89 23.99 -4.71
CA ARG A 494 11.89 23.08 -5.27
C ARG A 494 12.50 21.79 -5.78
N SER A 495 13.41 21.89 -6.75
CA SER A 495 14.07 20.73 -7.35
C SER A 495 14.84 19.92 -6.31
N LEU A 496 15.53 20.56 -5.36
CA LEU A 496 16.16 19.87 -4.23
C LEU A 496 15.14 19.13 -3.35
N SER A 497 13.99 19.74 -3.05
CA SER A 497 12.98 19.09 -2.20
C SER A 497 12.41 17.82 -2.86
N TYR A 498 12.21 17.81 -4.18
CA TYR A 498 11.76 16.63 -4.91
C TYR A 498 12.80 15.51 -4.89
N LEU A 499 14.09 15.84 -5.09
CA LEU A 499 15.18 14.87 -4.93
C LEU A 499 15.26 14.32 -3.51
N LEU A 500 15.14 15.19 -2.51
CA LEU A 500 15.18 14.80 -1.10
C LEU A 500 14.04 13.83 -0.78
N PHE A 501 12.82 14.10 -1.25
CA PHE A 501 11.69 13.17 -1.13
C PHE A 501 11.98 11.84 -1.83
N GLY A 502 12.51 11.86 -3.06
CA GLY A 502 12.91 10.65 -3.79
C GLY A 502 13.94 9.81 -3.06
N ILE A 503 14.97 10.43 -2.50
CA ILE A 503 16.02 9.75 -1.72
C ILE A 503 15.43 9.16 -0.44
N LEU A 504 14.73 9.97 0.37
CA LEU A 504 14.16 9.53 1.64
C LEU A 504 13.18 8.36 1.45
N SER A 505 12.30 8.44 0.45
CA SER A 505 11.33 7.38 0.17
C SER A 505 11.96 6.07 -0.34
N SER A 506 13.15 6.16 -0.96
CA SER A 506 13.87 5.02 -1.50
C SER A 506 14.66 4.22 -0.47
N ILE A 507 14.99 4.82 0.68
CA ILE A 507 15.74 4.12 1.76
C ILE A 507 14.97 2.87 2.21
N SER A 508 13.68 3.00 2.49
CA SER A 508 12.85 1.87 2.93
C SER A 508 12.73 0.79 1.85
N TRP A 509 12.61 1.20 0.59
CA TRP A 509 12.60 0.27 -0.54
C TRP A 509 13.91 -0.48 -0.67
N PHE A 510 15.04 0.23 -0.57
CA PHE A 510 16.38 -0.36 -0.66
C PHE A 510 16.62 -1.37 0.46
N VAL A 511 16.30 -1.02 1.71
CA VAL A 511 16.41 -1.94 2.85
C VAL A 511 15.55 -3.18 2.61
N HIS A 512 14.31 -3.02 2.14
CA HIS A 512 13.40 -4.14 1.87
C HIS A 512 13.86 -5.04 0.70
N LEU A 513 14.67 -4.51 -0.22
CA LEU A 513 15.24 -5.28 -1.33
C LEU A 513 16.22 -6.34 -0.81
N PHE A 514 17.05 -5.99 0.17
CA PHE A 514 18.16 -6.84 0.65
C PHE A 514 17.88 -7.54 1.97
N LEU A 515 17.06 -6.94 2.83
CA LEU A 515 16.85 -7.40 4.20
C LEU A 515 15.36 -7.69 4.45
N GLU A 516 15.10 -8.74 5.22
CA GLU A 516 13.83 -8.89 5.89
C GLU A 516 13.87 -8.07 7.18
N PRO A 517 13.05 -7.01 7.29
CA PRO A 517 13.23 -6.07 8.37
C PRO A 517 12.80 -6.71 9.69
N SER A 518 13.75 -6.81 10.63
CA SER A 518 13.50 -7.14 12.03
C SER A 518 12.58 -6.09 12.68
N LYS A 519 12.04 -6.36 13.87
CA LYS A 519 11.16 -5.39 14.57
C LYS A 519 11.84 -4.01 14.75
N CYS A 520 13.14 -4.00 15.05
CA CYS A 520 13.93 -2.77 15.19
C CYS A 520 14.09 -2.06 13.84
N VAL A 521 14.47 -2.79 12.79
CA VAL A 521 14.61 -2.23 11.43
C VAL A 521 13.29 -1.64 10.94
N ARG A 522 12.16 -2.33 11.14
CA ARG A 522 10.83 -1.80 10.77
C ARG A 522 10.54 -0.46 11.45
N TRP A 523 10.94 -0.30 12.71
CA TRP A 523 10.74 0.95 13.44
C TRP A 523 11.56 2.09 12.82
N ILE A 524 12.83 1.82 12.47
CA ILE A 524 13.69 2.77 11.74
C ILE A 524 13.06 3.12 10.38
N LEU A 525 12.57 2.14 9.63
CA LEU A 525 11.92 2.38 8.34
C LEU A 525 10.67 3.25 8.47
N HIS A 526 9.84 3.03 9.49
CA HIS A 526 8.70 3.90 9.76
C HIS A 526 9.10 5.33 10.10
N PHE A 527 10.21 5.51 10.82
CA PHE A 527 10.76 6.84 11.10
C PHE A 527 11.20 7.54 9.80
N VAL A 528 11.93 6.84 8.93
CA VAL A 528 12.36 7.38 7.62
C VAL A 528 11.15 7.69 6.71
N ASN A 529 10.15 6.82 6.67
CA ASN A 529 8.90 7.08 5.96
C ASN A 529 8.18 8.33 6.52
N GLY A 530 8.22 8.52 7.84
CA GLY A 530 7.72 9.74 8.49
C GLY A 530 8.46 10.99 8.03
N LEU A 531 9.78 10.95 7.89
CA LEU A 531 10.57 12.06 7.35
C LEU A 531 10.23 12.35 5.88
N ALA A 532 10.06 11.32 5.05
CA ALA A 532 9.65 11.47 3.66
C ALA A 532 8.28 12.16 3.55
N ILE A 533 7.32 11.80 4.42
CA ILE A 533 5.99 12.43 4.45
C ILE A 533 6.05 13.86 4.95
N THR A 534 6.87 14.14 5.95
CA THR A 534 7.10 15.53 6.40
C THR A 534 7.67 16.36 5.25
N CYS A 535 8.65 15.83 4.50
CA CYS A 535 9.20 16.48 3.32
C CYS A 535 8.10 16.74 2.27
N LEU A 536 7.27 15.75 1.97
CA LEU A 536 6.13 15.89 1.05
C LEU A 536 5.11 16.92 1.53
N THR A 537 4.83 16.98 2.84
CA THR A 537 3.92 17.96 3.43
C THR A 537 4.49 19.38 3.33
N VAL A 538 5.80 19.55 3.56
CA VAL A 538 6.50 20.83 3.37
C VAL A 538 6.45 21.24 1.90
N ILE A 539 6.64 20.31 0.97
CA ILE A 539 6.51 20.55 -0.47
C ILE A 539 5.11 21.10 -0.80
N ILE A 540 4.05 20.40 -0.36
CA ILE A 540 2.66 20.81 -0.60
C ILE A 540 2.40 22.19 0.03
N GLY A 541 2.80 22.39 1.29
CA GLY A 541 2.59 23.65 2.00
C GLY A 541 3.32 24.81 1.34
N ALA A 542 4.59 24.64 0.99
CA ALA A 542 5.39 25.67 0.32
C ALA A 542 4.88 25.98 -1.10
N GLN A 543 4.35 24.98 -1.80
CA GLN A 543 3.73 25.15 -3.11
C GLN A 543 2.39 25.89 -3.04
N LEU A 544 1.58 25.66 -1.99
CA LEU A 544 0.30 26.35 -1.80
C LEU A 544 0.49 27.79 -1.32
N THR A 545 1.48 28.03 -0.46
CA THR A 545 1.71 29.33 0.17
C THR A 545 2.62 30.23 -0.66
N GLY A 546 3.45 29.68 -1.55
CA GLY A 546 4.48 30.44 -2.24
C GLY A 546 5.71 30.73 -1.36
N VAL A 547 5.93 30.00 -0.25
CA VAL A 547 7.09 30.22 0.64
C VAL A 547 8.45 30.12 -0.10
N TRP A 548 8.51 29.35 -1.19
CA TRP A 548 9.69 29.28 -2.05
C TRP A 548 9.89 30.47 -2.99
N ASN A 549 8.98 31.43 -2.97
CA ASN A 549 9.06 32.66 -3.76
C ASN A 549 9.83 33.73 -2.98
N ASN A 550 11.10 33.45 -2.68
CA ASN A 550 12.02 34.35 -1.97
C ASN A 550 13.35 34.46 -2.73
N CYS A 551 14.20 35.43 -2.37
CA CYS A 551 15.47 35.67 -3.05
C CYS A 551 16.38 34.43 -3.07
N TYR A 552 16.43 33.67 -1.97
CA TYR A 552 17.29 32.48 -1.85
C TYR A 552 16.88 31.36 -2.81
N CYS A 553 15.59 31.04 -2.84
CA CYS A 553 15.06 29.95 -3.65
C CYS A 553 14.99 30.32 -5.13
N LYS A 554 14.62 31.56 -5.48
CA LYS A 554 14.58 32.04 -6.87
C LYS A 554 15.96 32.17 -7.49
N SER A 555 16.97 32.53 -6.70
CA SER A 555 18.34 32.67 -7.20
C SER A 555 19.06 31.33 -7.42
N SER A 556 18.46 30.19 -7.05
CA SER A 556 19.10 28.87 -7.08
C SER A 556 20.47 28.89 -6.38
N ALA A 557 20.54 29.53 -5.21
CA ALA A 557 21.79 29.80 -4.46
C ALA A 557 22.63 28.55 -4.14
N LEU A 558 22.00 27.37 -4.09
CA LEU A 558 22.65 26.08 -3.79
C LEU A 558 23.58 25.59 -4.90
N ASN A 559 23.54 26.23 -6.07
CA ASN A 559 24.19 25.74 -7.28
C ASN A 559 25.44 26.58 -7.66
N MET A 560 25.77 27.58 -6.82
CA MET A 560 26.98 28.39 -6.92
C MET A 560 28.26 27.56 -6.68
N PRO A 561 29.35 27.78 -7.47
CA PRO A 561 29.51 28.81 -8.51
C PRO A 561 29.21 28.34 -9.94
N LEU A 562 28.89 27.07 -10.18
CA LEU A 562 28.87 26.50 -11.54
C LEU A 562 27.59 26.82 -12.34
N LEU A 563 26.44 26.88 -11.69
CA LEU A 563 25.12 27.09 -12.32
C LEU A 563 24.23 27.93 -11.38
N GLY A 564 23.49 28.91 -11.89
CA GLY A 564 22.58 29.74 -11.07
C GLY A 564 23.27 30.89 -10.31
N GLY A 565 22.75 31.25 -9.14
CA GLY A 565 23.20 32.40 -8.34
C GLY A 565 22.53 33.73 -8.72
N TYR A 566 21.52 33.69 -9.58
CA TYR A 566 20.81 34.86 -10.06
C TYR A 566 19.31 34.65 -10.07
N MET A 567 18.58 35.73 -9.82
CA MET A 567 17.13 35.81 -9.95
C MET A 567 16.79 36.77 -11.08
N ASP A 568 15.85 36.42 -11.95
CA ASP A 568 15.35 37.32 -12.98
C ASP A 568 13.87 37.69 -12.73
N PHE A 569 13.38 38.63 -13.54
CA PHE A 569 12.03 39.20 -13.47
C PHE A 569 11.23 38.98 -14.75
N GLU A 570 11.63 38.00 -15.56
CA GLU A 570 10.97 37.72 -16.82
C GLU A 570 9.70 36.90 -16.62
N ASN A 571 8.75 37.06 -17.53
CA ASN A 571 7.47 36.36 -17.48
C ASN A 571 7.54 35.03 -18.26
N ALA A 572 6.52 34.19 -18.11
CA ALA A 572 6.49 32.92 -18.83
C ALA A 572 6.40 33.05 -20.37
N GLU A 573 5.89 34.16 -20.92
CA GLU A 573 6.00 34.45 -22.36
C GLU A 573 7.47 34.60 -22.80
N PHE A 574 8.27 35.32 -22.03
CA PHE A 574 9.70 35.46 -22.30
C PHE A 574 10.43 34.12 -22.30
N TYR A 575 10.14 33.23 -21.34
CA TYR A 575 10.76 31.90 -21.30
C TYR A 575 10.29 30.98 -22.43
N ARG A 576 9.09 31.19 -22.97
CA ARG A 576 8.61 30.43 -24.14
C ARG A 576 9.38 30.84 -25.39
N ASP A 577 9.61 32.13 -25.56
CA ASP A 577 10.14 32.69 -26.80
C ASP A 577 11.68 32.68 -26.82
N HIS A 578 12.33 32.81 -25.65
CA HIS A 578 13.78 32.94 -25.53
C HIS A 578 14.49 31.78 -24.84
N PHE A 579 13.76 30.81 -24.29
CA PHE A 579 14.32 29.59 -23.72
C PHE A 579 13.66 28.36 -24.33
N ASN A 580 14.41 27.25 -24.41
CA ASN A 580 13.87 25.95 -24.81
C ASN A 580 13.04 25.26 -23.70
N SER A 581 12.40 26.03 -22.83
CA SER A 581 11.64 25.58 -21.66
C SER A 581 10.49 24.65 -22.06
N GLY A 582 9.74 25.03 -23.10
CA GLY A 582 8.60 24.27 -23.62
C GLY A 582 8.97 22.85 -24.09
N TYR A 583 10.19 22.65 -24.61
CA TYR A 583 10.68 21.32 -25.00
C TYR A 583 10.81 20.41 -23.77
N TYR A 584 11.48 20.88 -22.71
CA TYR A 584 11.67 20.10 -21.49
C TYR A 584 10.34 19.83 -20.78
N TRP A 585 9.45 20.81 -20.70
CA TRP A 585 8.13 20.64 -20.07
C TRP A 585 7.25 19.67 -20.87
N GLY A 586 7.26 19.80 -22.20
CA GLY A 586 6.55 18.88 -23.08
C GLY A 586 7.04 17.44 -22.94
N VAL A 587 8.36 17.23 -22.97
CA VAL A 587 8.96 15.91 -22.75
C VAL A 587 8.61 15.37 -21.36
N ALA A 588 8.72 16.19 -20.31
CA ALA A 588 8.38 15.79 -18.94
C ALA A 588 6.94 15.31 -18.82
N ALA A 589 6.01 16.10 -19.37
CA ALA A 589 4.59 15.80 -19.30
C ALA A 589 4.19 14.60 -20.16
N VAL A 590 4.78 14.44 -21.35
CA VAL A 590 4.53 13.27 -22.19
C VAL A 590 5.01 12.00 -21.49
N ILE A 591 6.23 11.99 -20.95
CA ILE A 591 6.79 10.81 -20.28
C ILE A 591 6.06 10.53 -18.97
N GLY A 592 5.95 11.52 -18.07
CA GLY A 592 5.30 11.38 -16.76
C GLY A 592 3.78 11.23 -16.84
N GLY A 593 3.16 11.59 -17.96
CA GLY A 593 1.75 11.27 -18.24
C GLY A 593 1.57 9.86 -18.82
N ALA A 594 2.41 9.47 -19.78
CA ALA A 594 2.24 8.22 -20.52
C ALA A 594 2.53 6.98 -19.67
N ILE A 595 3.60 6.98 -18.86
CA ILE A 595 3.99 5.83 -18.05
C ILE A 595 2.86 5.39 -17.09
N PRO A 596 2.30 6.28 -16.25
CA PRO A 596 1.24 5.90 -15.33
C PRO A 596 -0.07 5.61 -16.06
N LEU A 597 -0.37 6.28 -17.17
CA LEU A 597 -1.53 5.95 -17.98
C LEU A 597 -1.46 4.52 -18.55
N ILE A 598 -0.31 4.14 -19.12
CA ILE A 598 -0.09 2.78 -19.66
C ILE A 598 -0.19 1.75 -18.54
N ALA A 599 0.51 1.97 -17.42
CA ALA A 599 0.47 1.07 -16.28
C ALA A 599 -0.96 0.92 -15.71
N PHE A 600 -1.74 2.01 -15.70
CA PHE A 600 -3.14 2.01 -15.30
C PHE A 600 -4.02 1.17 -16.25
N ILE A 601 -3.91 1.39 -17.56
CA ILE A 601 -4.65 0.64 -18.58
C ILE A 601 -4.33 -0.85 -18.49
N VAL A 602 -3.05 -1.20 -18.33
CA VAL A 602 -2.60 -2.59 -18.17
C VAL A 602 -3.18 -3.22 -16.90
N ALA A 603 -3.16 -2.48 -15.78
CA ALA A 603 -3.74 -2.94 -14.52
C ALA A 603 -5.25 -3.19 -14.65
N LEU A 604 -6.00 -2.26 -15.24
CA LEU A 604 -7.42 -2.41 -15.50
C LEU A 604 -7.72 -3.60 -16.41
N PHE A 605 -6.98 -3.74 -17.51
CA PHE A 605 -7.17 -4.84 -18.46
C PHE A 605 -6.94 -6.19 -17.79
N TRP A 606 -5.85 -6.35 -17.05
CA TRP A 606 -5.58 -7.59 -16.32
C TRP A 606 -6.59 -7.83 -15.20
N TRP A 607 -7.06 -6.78 -14.55
CA TRP A 607 -8.08 -6.88 -13.53
C TRP A 607 -9.38 -7.39 -14.17
N MET A 608 -9.87 -6.77 -15.24
CA MET A 608 -11.06 -7.25 -15.96
C MET A 608 -10.92 -8.71 -16.44
N ASN A 609 -9.74 -9.10 -16.92
CA ASN A 609 -9.50 -10.50 -17.32
C ASN A 609 -9.62 -11.48 -16.15
N CYS A 610 -9.25 -11.07 -14.94
CA CYS A 610 -9.34 -11.94 -13.77
C CYS A 610 -10.73 -11.99 -13.12
N LYS A 611 -11.76 -11.38 -13.76
CA LYS A 611 -13.14 -11.30 -13.26
C LYS A 611 -13.72 -12.63 -12.78
N HIS A 612 -13.40 -13.74 -13.45
CA HIS A 612 -13.98 -15.04 -13.11
C HIS A 612 -13.57 -15.54 -11.72
N LEU A 613 -12.39 -15.16 -11.22
CA LEU A 613 -11.91 -15.62 -9.90
C LEU A 613 -12.73 -15.02 -8.76
N TRP A 614 -13.28 -13.82 -8.94
CA TRP A 614 -13.97 -13.08 -7.88
C TRP A 614 -15.44 -12.80 -8.18
N ASN A 615 -15.96 -13.20 -9.33
CA ASN A 615 -17.38 -13.05 -9.61
C ASN A 615 -18.18 -13.98 -8.68
N ALA A 616 -19.02 -13.41 -7.82
CA ALA A 616 -20.01 -14.15 -7.05
C ALA A 616 -21.38 -13.92 -7.67
N SER A 617 -22.07 -15.00 -8.04
CA SER A 617 -23.47 -14.93 -8.43
C SER A 617 -24.33 -14.97 -7.16
N GLU A 618 -25.16 -13.95 -6.94
CA GLU A 618 -26.17 -13.93 -5.86
C GLU A 618 -27.23 -15.02 -6.05
N LYS A 619 -27.41 -15.52 -7.29
CA LYS A 619 -28.31 -16.64 -7.57
C LYS A 619 -27.82 -17.97 -7.00
N TYR A 620 -26.62 -18.01 -6.42
CA TYR A 620 -26.11 -19.19 -5.73
C TYR A 620 -26.77 -19.32 -4.34
N GLN A 621 -28.02 -19.77 -4.31
CA GLN A 621 -28.70 -20.31 -3.12
C GLN A 621 -28.62 -21.85 -3.08
N GLY A 622 -28.30 -22.50 -4.19
CA GLY A 622 -28.49 -23.93 -4.44
C GLY A 622 -27.56 -24.92 -3.75
N GLY A 623 -26.96 -24.56 -2.61
CA GLY A 623 -26.23 -25.51 -1.75
C GLY A 623 -26.82 -25.64 -0.35
N LEU A 624 -27.44 -24.57 0.16
CA LEU A 624 -27.83 -24.46 1.57
C LEU A 624 -28.98 -25.37 2.01
N GLU A 625 -29.78 -25.90 1.07
CA GLU A 625 -30.94 -26.74 1.41
C GLU A 625 -30.58 -28.19 1.78
N ASN A 626 -29.39 -28.70 1.42
CA ASN A 626 -28.92 -30.06 1.76
C ASN A 626 -27.55 -30.05 2.48
N ASN A 627 -27.31 -29.07 3.34
CA ASN A 627 -26.02 -28.90 3.99
C ASN A 627 -25.76 -29.96 5.07
N THR A 628 -24.79 -30.86 4.82
CA THR A 628 -24.27 -31.79 5.82
C THR A 628 -23.33 -31.13 6.82
N THR A 629 -22.77 -29.95 6.49
CA THR A 629 -21.94 -29.17 7.42
C THR A 629 -22.74 -28.09 8.13
N ASP A 630 -22.49 -27.93 9.43
CA ASP A 630 -23.02 -26.81 10.23
C ASP A 630 -22.56 -25.48 9.61
N THR A 631 -23.49 -24.57 9.32
CA THR A 631 -23.18 -23.25 8.74
C THR A 631 -23.08 -22.14 9.78
N LEU A 632 -23.29 -22.47 11.07
CA LEU A 632 -23.25 -21.50 12.16
C LEU A 632 -21.89 -20.77 12.26
N TRP A 633 -20.80 -21.38 11.79
CA TRP A 633 -19.48 -20.74 11.76
C TRP A 633 -19.35 -19.55 10.80
N LEU A 634 -20.26 -19.45 9.81
CA LEU A 634 -20.34 -18.34 8.85
C LEU A 634 -20.97 -17.09 9.47
N ARG A 635 -21.71 -17.24 10.57
CA ARG A 635 -22.34 -16.13 11.31
C ARG A 635 -21.31 -15.47 12.23
#